data_AF-A0A1E3H6S6-F1
#
_entry.id   AF-A0A1E3H6S6-F1
#
_cell.length_a   1.000
_cell.length_b   1.000
_cell.length_c   1.000
_cell.angle_alpha   90.00
_cell.angle_beta   90.00
_cell.angle_gamma   90.00
#
_symmetry.space_group_name_H-M   'P 1'
#
loop_
_entity.id
_entity.type
_entity.pdbx_description
1 polymer ?
#
loop_
_entity_poly.entity_id
_entity_poly.type
_entity_poly.pdbx_seq_one_letter_code
_entity_poly.pdbx_strand_id
1 'polypeptide(L)'
;MYQIENCINGRKVLSASDRKQPIFNPATGEAQGELILSTLDEINAAIAAAKAAAPAWGTTPPLRRARLMFKFKDLVEQNLGEIAAAISREHGKTHADAMGEVQRGLEVIEFACGIPHLLKGEFSRNVGPNIDSWSDRQPLGVVAGITPFNFPAMVPMWMYPVAIACGNTFVLKPSERDPSAVNLVWDLFQEAGFPAGVLNVVHGDKLAVDTLLKHPDVKAISFVGSTAIAEYVYATGTAHGKRVQALGGAKNHAIVMPDADMDKTVDALMGAAYGSAGERCMAISVAVPVGEGTADRLVEALKPKVQSLKIGPWTDSDAEMGPVVTAEAKARISGFIDQGVKEGADLVVDGRGFSLQGYENGYFLGGSLFDRVTPDMEIYKQEIFGPVLGVVRAQSFAEAAKLINDHEYGNGTAIFTRDGDAARSFADQIEIGMVGINVPLPVPVAYHPSAAGSGRSSAITPSTGRKACASTPASRPSPAAGRKASSRAPSSASRPCEALIPGLSTDGPAAPAGPFCVGQLALRPKIALDRFGGRPDYAFINWSIFRGVQEGLGRGWQSGRRPVHTVAADRSRRRRTRSGDLSRHEDPAMTASASNLRINGDRLWDSLMEMAKIGPGVAGGNNRQTLTDADAEGRALFKDWCDAAGLTMGVDRMGTMFAMRPGEDPDALPVYVGSHLDTQPTGGKYDGVLGVLGALEIVRTMNDLGLRTKHPIVVTNWTNEEGARFAPAMMASGVFAGAFSLDYAYSRKDRDGKSFGDELQRIGWVGEEEVGARKMHAYFELHIEQGPILEAEGKEIGVVTHCQGLWWLEFTLTGKEAHTGSTPMNLRVNAGLAMARILEMVQAVAMDHQPNAVGGVGQMVFSPNSRNVLPGKVTFTVDIRSPSQDKLDSMRARIEAEAAKICEALGVGCAIEPVGHFDPITFDPGLVAALRSAADALGYGHRDMISGAGHDACWAAQVAPSVMIFCPCVGGLSHNEAEEISKDWAVAGTDVLLRAVVETAGIVE
;
A
#
# COMPACT_ATOMS: atom_id res chain seq x y z
N MET A 1 3.45 37.47 25.23
CA MET A 1 4.04 36.83 24.05
C MET A 1 5.14 35.88 24.49
N TYR A 2 5.27 34.73 23.84
CA TYR A 2 6.46 33.87 23.97
C TYR A 2 7.58 34.35 23.04
N GLN A 3 8.81 33.91 23.27
CA GLN A 3 9.95 34.13 22.37
C GLN A 3 10.51 32.80 21.89
N ILE A 4 10.98 32.78 20.65
CA ILE A 4 11.53 31.58 20.01
C ILE A 4 13.05 31.69 19.94
N GLU A 5 13.71 30.64 20.44
CA GLU A 5 15.15 30.53 20.54
C GLU A 5 15.73 29.75 19.35
N ASN A 6 16.97 30.06 18.96
CA ASN A 6 17.76 29.19 18.09
C ASN A 6 18.14 27.90 18.85
N CYS A 7 18.35 26.81 18.12
CA CYS A 7 18.79 25.55 18.70
C CYS A 7 20.19 25.20 18.19
N ILE A 8 21.23 25.53 18.96
CA ILE A 8 22.64 25.46 18.52
C ILE A 8 23.42 24.55 19.47
N ASN A 9 24.13 23.57 18.93
CA ASN A 9 25.02 22.68 19.67
C ASN A 9 24.37 22.02 20.91
N GLY A 10 23.13 21.53 20.77
CA GLY A 10 22.40 20.87 21.86
C GLY A 10 21.86 21.81 22.94
N ARG A 11 21.76 23.12 22.66
CA ARG A 11 21.21 24.13 23.58
C ARG A 11 20.26 25.09 22.86
N LYS A 12 19.25 25.57 23.57
CA LYS A 12 18.48 26.73 23.13
C LYS A 12 19.28 28.02 23.43
N VAL A 13 19.21 28.97 22.50
CA VAL A 13 19.94 30.23 22.51
C VAL A 13 19.03 31.32 21.94
N LEU A 14 18.54 32.21 22.78
CA LEU A 14 17.90 33.44 22.33
C LEU A 14 18.91 34.30 21.55
N SER A 15 18.52 34.81 20.38
CA SER A 15 19.38 35.62 19.53
C SER A 15 19.68 36.99 20.18
N ALA A 16 20.91 37.48 20.01
CA ALA A 16 21.33 38.81 20.48
C ALA A 16 21.02 39.93 19.47
N SER A 17 20.21 39.66 18.45
CA SER A 17 19.83 40.59 17.38
C SER A 17 18.73 41.56 17.81
N ASP A 18 18.84 42.84 17.45
CA ASP A 18 17.74 43.81 17.59
C ASP A 18 16.62 43.58 16.55
N ARG A 19 16.87 42.75 15.52
CA ARG A 19 15.89 42.46 14.46
C ARG A 19 14.93 41.38 14.94
N LYS A 20 13.65 41.73 15.07
CA LYS A 20 12.59 40.81 15.51
C LYS A 20 11.31 41.01 14.72
N GLN A 21 10.46 40.00 14.69
CA GLN A 21 9.14 40.03 14.06
C GLN A 21 8.07 39.32 14.90
N PRO A 22 6.80 39.73 14.80
CA PRO A 22 5.70 39.03 15.45
C PRO A 22 5.43 37.65 14.82
N ILE A 23 5.08 36.70 15.67
CA ILE A 23 4.42 35.44 15.31
C ILE A 23 2.94 35.63 15.61
N PHE A 24 2.08 35.47 14.60
CA PHE A 24 0.65 35.72 14.72
C PHE A 24 -0.12 34.45 15.07
N ASN A 25 -1.28 34.60 15.70
CA ASN A 25 -2.37 33.63 15.62
C ASN A 25 -3.26 34.06 14.45
N PRO A 26 -3.26 33.36 13.30
CA PRO A 26 -3.98 33.81 12.11
C PRO A 26 -5.51 33.73 12.27
N ALA A 27 -6.03 33.01 13.28
CA ALA A 27 -7.46 32.99 13.57
C ALA A 27 -7.92 34.30 14.24
N THR A 28 -7.11 34.91 15.12
CA THR A 28 -7.46 36.18 15.79
C THR A 28 -6.85 37.40 15.12
N GLY A 29 -5.80 37.22 14.31
CA GLY A 29 -5.00 38.30 13.74
C GLY A 29 -4.02 38.95 14.73
N GLU A 30 -3.92 38.43 15.96
CA GLU A 30 -3.11 39.00 17.04
C GLU A 30 -1.69 38.39 17.11
N ALA A 31 -0.71 39.18 17.54
CA ALA A 31 0.64 38.70 17.80
C ALA A 31 0.69 37.92 19.13
N GLN A 32 1.01 36.63 19.04
CA GLN A 32 1.09 35.71 20.19
C GLN A 32 2.53 35.43 20.64
N GLY A 33 3.49 35.54 19.72
CA GLY A 33 4.91 35.31 19.97
C GLY A 33 5.79 36.33 19.24
N GLU A 34 7.09 36.29 19.51
CA GLU A 34 8.10 37.10 18.86
C GLU A 34 9.30 36.24 18.45
N LEU A 35 9.70 36.36 17.18
CA LEU A 35 10.88 35.70 16.64
C LEU A 35 12.00 36.73 16.51
N ILE A 36 13.12 36.48 17.19
CA ILE A 36 14.34 37.28 17.03
C ILE A 36 15.17 36.66 15.88
N LEU A 37 15.48 37.44 14.85
CA LEU A 37 16.12 36.97 13.63
C LEU A 37 17.63 36.89 13.82
N SER A 38 18.20 35.68 13.64
CA SER A 38 19.59 35.36 13.97
C SER A 38 20.62 36.35 13.42
N THR A 39 21.65 36.60 14.23
CA THR A 39 22.85 37.30 13.79
C THR A 39 23.71 36.42 12.86
N LEU A 40 24.59 37.05 12.08
CA LEU A 40 25.55 36.32 11.23
C LEU A 40 26.45 35.38 12.06
N ASP A 41 26.82 35.79 13.28
CA ASP A 41 27.68 35.01 14.17
C ASP A 41 26.96 33.78 14.73
N GLU A 42 25.67 33.87 15.05
CA GLU A 42 24.83 32.72 15.45
C GLU A 42 24.67 31.70 14.31
N ILE A 43 24.46 32.17 13.07
CA ILE A 43 24.38 31.31 11.89
C ILE A 43 25.72 30.60 11.67
N ASN A 44 26.84 31.31 11.76
CA ASN A 44 28.18 30.74 11.66
C ASN A 44 28.48 29.78 12.82
N ALA A 45 28.00 30.04 14.04
CA ALA A 45 28.14 29.16 15.20
C ALA A 45 27.40 27.83 15.01
N ALA A 46 26.19 27.85 14.42
CA ALA A 46 25.46 26.64 14.07
C ALA A 46 26.20 25.80 13.02
N ILE A 47 26.76 26.43 11.98
CA ILE A 47 27.56 25.75 10.96
C ILE A 47 28.87 25.18 11.57
N ALA A 48 29.51 25.92 12.47
CA ALA A 48 30.71 25.48 13.17
C ALA A 48 30.43 24.28 14.10
N ALA A 49 29.30 24.28 14.83
CA ALA A 49 28.85 23.15 15.64
C ALA A 49 28.57 21.91 14.78
N ALA A 50 27.84 22.07 13.68
CA ALA A 50 27.58 21.00 12.71
C ALA A 50 28.89 20.42 12.14
N LYS A 51 29.86 21.28 11.79
CA LYS A 51 31.18 20.87 11.30
C LYS A 51 32.00 20.12 12.35
N ALA A 52 31.95 20.53 13.62
CA ALA A 52 32.65 19.87 14.71
C ALA A 52 32.08 18.47 14.99
N ALA A 53 30.76 18.29 14.92
CA ALA A 53 30.10 17.00 15.14
C ALA A 53 30.26 16.02 13.96
N ALA A 54 30.41 16.52 12.72
CA ALA A 54 30.37 15.70 11.51
C ALA A 54 31.36 14.51 11.45
N PRO A 55 32.64 14.61 11.87
CA PRO A 55 33.57 13.48 11.80
C PRO A 55 33.19 12.30 12.71
N ALA A 56 32.77 12.59 13.94
CA ALA A 56 32.34 11.58 14.91
C ALA A 56 30.97 10.98 14.54
N TRP A 57 30.05 11.80 14.02
CA TRP A 57 28.74 11.33 13.59
C TRP A 57 28.82 10.49 12.31
N GLY A 58 29.55 10.95 11.30
CA GLY A 58 29.72 10.23 10.04
C GLY A 58 30.40 8.86 10.19
N THR A 59 31.25 8.68 11.20
CA THR A 59 31.89 7.39 11.55
C THR A 59 31.06 6.53 12.50
N THR A 60 29.97 7.04 13.08
CA THR A 60 29.06 6.26 13.92
C THR A 60 28.35 5.20 13.06
N PRO A 61 28.41 3.89 13.37
CA PRO A 61 27.85 2.83 12.53
C PRO A 61 26.37 3.05 12.19
N PRO A 62 25.90 2.77 10.95
CA PRO A 62 24.52 3.01 10.53
C PRO A 62 23.46 2.42 11.46
N LEU A 63 23.71 1.23 12.03
CA LEU A 63 22.79 0.59 12.99
C LEU A 63 22.68 1.35 14.33
N ARG A 64 23.71 2.09 14.76
CA ARG A 64 23.60 2.98 15.93
C ARG A 64 22.79 4.23 15.61
N ARG A 65 22.95 4.79 14.40
CA ARG A 65 22.18 5.95 13.93
C ARG A 65 20.68 5.59 13.79
N ALA A 66 20.39 4.42 13.21
CA ALA A 66 19.03 3.86 13.13
C ALA A 66 18.34 3.72 14.50
N ARG A 67 19.05 3.27 15.55
CA ARG A 67 18.49 3.15 16.91
C ARG A 67 18.08 4.48 17.53
N LEU A 68 18.75 5.58 17.17
CA LEU A 68 18.34 6.91 17.59
C LEU A 68 17.13 7.40 16.78
N MET A 69 17.03 7.04 15.49
CA MET A 69 15.84 7.29 14.67
C MET A 69 14.60 6.53 15.19
N PHE A 70 14.74 5.27 15.63
CA PHE A 70 13.64 4.53 16.27
C PHE A 70 13.13 5.25 17.53
N LYS A 71 14.01 5.66 18.45
CA LYS A 71 13.61 6.44 19.62
C LYS A 71 12.92 7.76 19.25
N PHE A 72 13.42 8.43 18.21
CA PHE A 72 12.86 9.70 17.75
C PHE A 72 11.48 9.51 17.10
N LYS A 73 11.27 8.41 16.35
CA LYS A 73 9.96 7.96 15.88
C LYS A 73 8.99 7.82 17.05
N ASP A 74 9.37 7.03 18.07
CA ASP A 74 8.53 6.75 19.23
C ASP A 74 8.15 8.05 19.99
N LEU A 75 9.10 8.99 20.13
CA LEU A 75 8.87 10.28 20.79
C LEU A 75 7.97 11.24 19.97
N VAL A 76 8.15 11.31 18.65
CA VAL A 76 7.29 12.13 17.78
C VAL A 76 5.86 11.58 17.75
N GLU A 77 5.69 10.26 17.74
CA GLU A 77 4.40 9.58 17.83
C GLU A 77 3.69 9.85 19.17
N GLN A 78 4.42 9.79 20.30
CA GLN A 78 3.87 10.10 21.63
C GLN A 78 3.44 11.56 21.80
N ASN A 79 4.11 12.50 21.11
CA ASN A 79 3.86 13.94 21.23
C ASN A 79 3.13 14.53 20.01
N LEU A 80 2.54 13.67 19.16
CA LEU A 80 1.94 14.04 17.87
C LEU A 80 0.89 15.16 18.01
N GLY A 81 0.01 15.04 19.01
CA GLY A 81 -1.00 16.06 19.33
C GLY A 81 -0.45 17.41 19.78
N GLU A 82 0.66 17.43 20.53
CA GLU A 82 1.30 18.69 20.96
C GLU A 82 1.96 19.40 19.78
N ILE A 83 2.63 18.65 18.91
CA ILE A 83 3.20 19.17 17.66
C ILE A 83 2.08 19.73 16.77
N ALA A 84 1.01 18.97 16.57
CA ALA A 84 -0.14 19.39 15.76
C ALA A 84 -0.82 20.66 16.32
N ALA A 85 -0.99 20.78 17.64
CA ALA A 85 -1.51 21.99 18.27
C ALA A 85 -0.59 23.21 18.06
N ALA A 86 0.75 23.02 18.11
CA ALA A 86 1.70 24.09 17.82
C ALA A 86 1.61 24.57 16.35
N ILE A 87 1.50 23.64 15.38
CA ILE A 87 1.29 23.96 13.96
C ILE A 87 -0.02 24.74 13.78
N SER A 88 -1.14 24.17 14.24
CA SER A 88 -2.47 24.77 14.09
C SER A 88 -2.57 26.17 14.69
N ARG A 89 -1.88 26.43 15.82
CA ARG A 89 -1.89 27.73 16.48
C ARG A 89 -1.14 28.84 15.72
N GLU A 90 -0.07 28.51 14.99
CA GLU A 90 0.74 29.50 14.26
C GLU A 90 0.41 29.58 12.76
N HIS A 91 0.10 28.44 12.12
CA HIS A 91 -0.31 28.37 10.72
C HIS A 91 -1.81 28.61 10.53
N GLY A 92 -2.66 28.15 11.46
CA GLY A 92 -4.12 28.27 11.38
C GLY A 92 -4.87 27.05 10.84
N LYS A 93 -4.18 26.08 10.20
CA LYS A 93 -4.83 24.86 9.69
C LYS A 93 -5.56 24.08 10.80
N THR A 94 -6.61 23.35 10.42
CA THR A 94 -7.41 22.52 11.33
C THR A 94 -6.51 21.53 12.09
N HIS A 95 -6.93 21.11 13.29
CA HIS A 95 -6.10 20.17 14.06
C HIS A 95 -5.92 18.83 13.33
N ALA A 96 -6.94 18.35 12.61
CA ALA A 96 -6.86 17.15 11.79
C ALA A 96 -5.82 17.26 10.65
N ASP A 97 -5.76 18.41 9.95
CA ASP A 97 -4.74 18.67 8.93
C ASP A 97 -3.32 18.70 9.53
N ALA A 98 -3.17 19.27 10.73
CA ALA A 98 -1.88 19.29 11.44
C ALA A 98 -1.46 17.90 11.93
N MET A 99 -2.39 17.08 12.43
CA MET A 99 -2.14 15.67 12.79
C MET A 99 -1.68 14.87 11.56
N GLY A 100 -2.37 15.03 10.43
CA GLY A 100 -2.00 14.42 9.16
C GLY A 100 -0.61 14.86 8.67
N GLU A 101 -0.27 16.14 8.83
CA GLU A 101 1.09 16.63 8.54
C GLU A 101 2.15 15.92 9.38
N VAL A 102 1.99 15.87 10.71
CA VAL A 102 3.00 15.25 11.60
C VAL A 102 3.16 13.77 11.28
N GLN A 103 2.06 13.06 11.00
CA GLN A 103 2.09 11.67 10.55
C GLN A 103 2.92 11.48 9.26
N ARG A 104 2.76 12.36 8.26
CA ARG A 104 3.54 12.31 7.01
C ARG A 104 5.03 12.66 7.20
N GLY A 105 5.37 13.38 8.27
CA GLY A 105 6.76 13.53 8.71
C GLY A 105 7.30 12.28 9.40
N LEU A 106 6.49 11.66 10.26
CA LEU A 106 6.81 10.44 10.99
C LEU A 106 7.16 9.26 10.06
N GLU A 107 6.39 9.07 8.98
CA GLU A 107 6.68 8.07 7.94
C GLU A 107 8.12 8.17 7.36
N VAL A 108 8.69 9.38 7.28
CA VAL A 108 10.07 9.57 6.79
C VAL A 108 11.11 9.24 7.87
N ILE A 109 10.79 9.43 9.16
CA ILE A 109 11.62 8.94 10.26
C ILE A 109 11.64 7.41 10.26
N GLU A 110 10.49 6.76 10.06
CA GLU A 110 10.38 5.31 9.90
C GLU A 110 11.20 4.79 8.72
N PHE A 111 11.13 5.44 7.56
CA PHE A 111 11.99 5.13 6.42
C PHE A 111 13.49 5.27 6.76
N ALA A 112 13.86 6.32 7.52
CA ALA A 112 15.23 6.55 7.97
C ALA A 112 15.74 5.49 8.98
N CYS A 113 14.86 4.78 9.69
CA CYS A 113 15.26 3.61 10.49
C CYS A 113 15.84 2.47 9.63
N GLY A 114 15.43 2.36 8.36
CA GLY A 114 15.95 1.40 7.36
C GLY A 114 17.37 1.68 6.85
N ILE A 115 18.03 2.73 7.33
CA ILE A 115 19.30 3.22 6.78
C ILE A 115 20.45 2.19 6.64
N PRO A 116 20.62 1.14 7.48
CA PRO A 116 21.67 0.14 7.28
C PRO A 116 21.52 -0.65 5.97
N HIS A 117 20.30 -0.78 5.44
CA HIS A 117 20.07 -1.34 4.11
C HIS A 117 20.29 -0.29 3.02
N LEU A 118 19.73 0.92 3.20
CA LEU A 118 19.70 1.97 2.18
C LEU A 118 21.09 2.52 1.79
N LEU A 119 22.06 2.46 2.71
CA LEU A 119 23.45 2.88 2.47
C LEU A 119 24.35 1.81 1.82
N LYS A 120 23.86 0.60 1.54
CA LYS A 120 24.68 -0.44 0.89
C LYS A 120 25.28 0.08 -0.41
N GLY A 121 26.60 0.02 -0.50
CA GLY A 121 27.35 0.14 -1.75
C GLY A 121 27.34 -1.16 -2.54
N GLU A 122 28.05 -1.15 -3.66
CA GLU A 122 28.17 -2.28 -4.59
C GLU A 122 29.59 -2.85 -4.52
N PHE A 123 29.74 -4.16 -4.71
CA PHE A 123 31.03 -4.84 -4.72
C PHE A 123 31.13 -5.72 -5.96
N SER A 124 32.25 -5.62 -6.67
CA SER A 124 32.57 -6.43 -7.86
C SER A 124 33.94 -7.06 -7.68
N ARG A 125 33.96 -8.38 -7.48
CA ARG A 125 35.18 -9.17 -7.34
C ARG A 125 35.86 -9.33 -8.70
N ASN A 126 37.18 -9.22 -8.76
CA ASN A 126 37.98 -9.46 -9.97
C ASN A 126 37.48 -8.70 -11.23
N VAL A 127 37.21 -7.39 -11.13
CA VAL A 127 36.99 -6.54 -12.34
C VAL A 127 38.22 -6.50 -13.25
N GLY A 128 39.39 -6.82 -12.69
CA GLY A 128 40.57 -7.31 -13.40
C GLY A 128 41.24 -8.44 -12.60
N PRO A 129 42.30 -9.07 -13.11
CA PRO A 129 42.99 -10.17 -12.43
C PRO A 129 43.49 -9.77 -11.03
N ASN A 130 42.87 -10.32 -9.97
CA ASN A 130 43.11 -9.96 -8.57
C ASN A 130 42.85 -8.48 -8.22
N ILE A 131 41.96 -7.81 -8.95
CA ILE A 131 41.53 -6.44 -8.69
C ILE A 131 40.03 -6.46 -8.35
N ASP A 132 39.72 -6.22 -7.08
CA ASP A 132 38.35 -5.98 -6.62
C ASP A 132 38.01 -4.48 -6.74
N SER A 133 36.76 -4.18 -7.05
CA SER A 133 36.21 -2.82 -7.10
C SER A 133 34.97 -2.73 -6.22
N TRP A 134 34.78 -1.60 -5.55
CA TRP A 134 33.58 -1.35 -4.76
C TRP A 134 33.24 0.14 -4.71
N SER A 135 31.96 0.42 -4.47
CA SER A 135 31.44 1.75 -4.17
C SER A 135 31.08 1.85 -2.69
N ASP A 136 31.28 3.04 -2.11
CA ASP A 136 30.82 3.39 -0.76
C ASP A 136 30.01 4.70 -0.80
N ARG A 137 29.01 4.82 0.07
CA ARG A 137 28.09 5.97 0.17
C ARG A 137 28.41 6.76 1.44
N GLN A 138 29.40 7.63 1.34
CA GLN A 138 29.91 8.40 2.47
C GLN A 138 29.15 9.72 2.66
N PRO A 139 28.93 10.19 3.90
CA PRO A 139 28.30 11.48 4.13
C PRO A 139 29.11 12.64 3.51
N LEU A 140 28.40 13.68 3.08
CA LEU A 140 28.99 14.91 2.54
C LEU A 140 29.62 15.78 3.63
N GLY A 141 29.09 15.75 4.85
CA GLY A 141 29.52 16.57 5.98
C GLY A 141 28.38 17.42 6.52
N VAL A 142 28.53 18.74 6.51
CA VAL A 142 27.44 19.68 6.86
C VAL A 142 26.53 19.88 5.65
N VAL A 143 25.23 19.71 5.83
CA VAL A 143 24.19 20.04 4.84
C VAL A 143 23.14 20.95 5.49
N ALA A 144 22.36 21.67 4.69
CA ALA A 144 21.35 22.58 5.20
C ALA A 144 19.99 22.42 4.51
N GLY A 145 18.92 22.70 5.27
CA GLY A 145 17.54 22.69 4.81
C GLY A 145 16.91 24.06 5.00
N ILE A 146 16.13 24.51 4.02
CA ILE A 146 15.33 25.72 4.06
C ILE A 146 13.89 25.33 3.74
N THR A 147 12.94 25.61 4.64
CA THR A 147 11.57 25.07 4.55
C THR A 147 10.51 26.17 4.56
N PRO A 148 9.34 25.94 3.93
CA PRO A 148 8.27 26.92 3.84
C PRO A 148 7.45 26.95 5.14
N PHE A 149 6.48 27.88 5.21
CA PHE A 149 5.54 27.96 6.32
C PHE A 149 4.55 26.78 6.29
N ASN A 150 4.06 26.43 5.10
CA ASN A 150 2.83 25.66 4.99
C ASN A 150 2.88 24.21 5.51
N PHE A 151 4.07 23.70 5.83
CA PHE A 151 4.27 22.40 6.47
C PHE A 151 5.52 22.46 7.38
N PRO A 152 5.44 23.10 8.57
CA PRO A 152 6.60 23.39 9.41
C PRO A 152 7.08 22.17 10.23
N ALA A 153 6.38 21.04 10.17
CA ALA A 153 6.83 19.76 10.72
C ALA A 153 7.21 18.75 9.61
N MET A 154 6.33 18.51 8.64
CA MET A 154 6.54 17.49 7.60
C MET A 154 7.75 17.80 6.72
N VAL A 155 7.88 19.04 6.20
CA VAL A 155 8.94 19.36 5.24
C VAL A 155 10.33 19.37 5.87
N PRO A 156 10.54 19.86 7.11
CA PRO A 156 11.77 19.59 7.85
C PRO A 156 12.06 18.09 8.01
N MET A 157 11.06 17.28 8.40
CA MET A 157 11.18 15.83 8.56
C MET A 157 11.42 15.07 7.24
N TRP A 158 11.14 15.66 6.08
CA TRP A 158 11.57 15.11 4.80
C TRP A 158 13.09 15.22 4.60
N MET A 159 13.74 16.24 5.18
CA MET A 159 15.14 16.57 4.92
C MET A 159 16.11 16.00 5.97
N TYR A 160 15.96 16.39 7.24
CA TYR A 160 17.00 16.12 8.23
C TYR A 160 17.08 14.66 8.70
N PRO A 161 16.00 13.88 8.88
CA PRO A 161 16.10 12.48 9.33
C PRO A 161 16.92 11.63 8.36
N VAL A 162 16.64 11.73 7.05
CA VAL A 162 17.38 10.99 6.01
C VAL A 162 18.83 11.46 5.94
N ALA A 163 19.08 12.78 5.93
CA ALA A 163 20.43 13.33 5.87
C ALA A 163 21.29 12.92 7.09
N ILE A 164 20.73 12.99 8.30
CA ILE A 164 21.38 12.64 9.56
C ILE A 164 21.57 11.12 9.65
N ALA A 165 20.59 10.31 9.23
CA ALA A 165 20.73 8.86 9.13
C ALA A 165 21.86 8.47 8.16
N CYS A 166 22.04 9.19 7.04
CA CYS A 166 23.17 9.02 6.13
C CYS A 166 24.54 9.35 6.76
N GLY A 167 24.58 10.03 7.92
CA GLY A 167 25.78 10.41 8.65
C GLY A 167 26.21 11.87 8.45
N ASN A 168 25.38 12.70 7.82
CA ASN A 168 25.60 14.15 7.75
C ASN A 168 25.19 14.84 9.06
N THR A 169 25.64 16.07 9.24
CA THR A 169 25.08 17.00 10.24
C THR A 169 24.28 18.08 9.53
N PHE A 170 23.27 18.61 10.20
CA PHE A 170 22.22 19.40 9.58
C PHE A 170 22.08 20.78 10.22
N VAL A 171 21.89 21.81 9.38
CA VAL A 171 21.48 23.15 9.79
C VAL A 171 20.14 23.47 9.12
N LEU A 172 19.08 23.56 9.92
CA LEU A 172 17.73 23.87 9.48
C LEU A 172 17.46 25.37 9.62
N LYS A 173 17.01 26.01 8.55
CA LYS A 173 16.37 27.33 8.55
C LYS A 173 14.89 27.12 8.24
N PRO A 174 14.00 27.12 9.25
CA PRO A 174 12.57 26.93 9.03
C PRO A 174 11.91 28.25 8.59
N SER A 175 10.61 28.19 8.30
CA SER A 175 9.79 29.39 8.16
C SER A 175 9.81 30.23 9.44
N GLU A 176 9.89 31.54 9.25
CA GLU A 176 9.84 32.53 10.31
C GLU A 176 8.41 32.87 10.80
N ARG A 177 7.37 32.28 10.18
CA ARG A 177 5.95 32.52 10.50
C ARG A 177 5.41 31.59 11.58
N ASP A 178 5.86 30.34 11.60
CA ASP A 178 5.35 29.21 12.37
C ASP A 178 6.48 28.29 12.91
N PRO A 179 7.45 28.84 13.67
CA PRO A 179 8.64 28.11 14.09
C PRO A 179 8.46 27.21 15.33
N SER A 180 7.35 27.27 16.08
CA SER A 180 7.21 26.55 17.36
C SER A 180 7.28 25.04 17.21
N ALA A 181 6.62 24.48 16.18
CA ALA A 181 6.61 23.05 15.92
C ALA A 181 8.03 22.49 15.69
N VAL A 182 8.89 23.26 15.01
CA VAL A 182 10.29 22.91 14.75
C VAL A 182 11.10 22.82 16.04
N ASN A 183 10.92 23.77 16.95
CA ASN A 183 11.63 23.78 18.23
C ASN A 183 11.16 22.64 19.16
N LEU A 184 9.86 22.31 19.17
CA LEU A 184 9.32 21.17 19.93
C LEU A 184 9.90 19.85 19.39
N VAL A 185 9.86 19.64 18.07
CA VAL A 185 10.43 18.45 17.44
C VAL A 185 11.96 18.37 17.63
N TRP A 186 12.65 19.50 17.76
CA TRP A 186 14.07 19.53 18.15
C TRP A 186 14.30 19.09 19.60
N ASP A 187 13.43 19.44 20.55
CA ASP A 187 13.55 18.95 21.94
C ASP A 187 13.44 17.41 21.99
N LEU A 188 12.47 16.83 21.26
CA LEU A 188 12.31 15.38 21.12
C LEU A 188 13.54 14.73 20.45
N PHE A 189 14.17 15.42 19.49
CA PHE A 189 15.41 14.96 18.86
C PHE A 189 16.58 14.95 19.86
N GLN A 190 16.65 15.92 20.78
CA GLN A 190 17.63 15.91 21.86
C GLN A 190 17.35 14.80 22.88
N GLU A 191 16.08 14.59 23.26
CA GLU A 191 15.66 13.53 24.19
C GLU A 191 15.93 12.11 23.65
N ALA A 192 15.76 11.89 22.34
CA ALA A 192 16.14 10.64 21.67
C ALA A 192 17.62 10.26 21.87
N GLY A 193 18.47 11.24 22.23
CA GLY A 193 19.88 11.07 22.59
C GLY A 193 20.86 11.31 21.45
N PHE A 194 20.50 12.15 20.48
CA PHE A 194 21.43 12.54 19.41
C PHE A 194 22.57 13.44 19.93
N PRO A 195 23.79 13.31 19.39
CA PRO A 195 24.91 14.16 19.80
C PRO A 195 24.67 15.64 19.51
N ALA A 196 25.13 16.50 20.42
CA ALA A 196 25.13 17.95 20.25
C ALA A 196 25.77 18.36 18.91
N GLY A 197 25.12 19.28 18.20
CA GLY A 197 25.57 19.78 16.90
C GLY A 197 25.17 18.91 15.70
N VAL A 198 24.56 17.73 15.88
CA VAL A 198 24.10 16.90 14.74
C VAL A 198 22.89 17.52 14.03
N LEU A 199 21.96 18.12 14.77
CA LEU A 199 20.91 18.98 14.26
C LEU A 199 21.00 20.35 14.94
N ASN A 200 21.00 21.41 14.15
CA ASN A 200 20.95 22.79 14.62
C ASN A 200 19.81 23.51 13.88
N VAL A 201 19.11 24.40 14.57
CA VAL A 201 18.03 25.24 14.01
C VAL A 201 18.44 26.70 14.17
N VAL A 202 18.41 27.45 13.06
CA VAL A 202 18.67 28.89 13.04
C VAL A 202 17.49 29.64 12.41
N HIS A 203 16.84 30.46 13.22
CA HIS A 203 15.68 31.25 12.83
C HIS A 203 16.12 32.58 12.23
N GLY A 204 15.49 33.03 11.16
CA GLY A 204 15.95 34.22 10.45
C GLY A 204 15.22 34.42 9.13
N ASP A 205 15.81 35.22 8.26
CA ASP A 205 15.25 35.57 6.95
C ASP A 205 16.28 35.33 5.83
N LYS A 206 16.26 36.17 4.79
CA LYS A 206 17.23 36.16 3.69
C LYS A 206 18.69 36.18 4.16
N LEU A 207 19.02 36.79 5.30
CA LEU A 207 20.41 36.77 5.82
C LEU A 207 20.88 35.35 6.15
N ALA A 208 20.02 34.55 6.79
CA ALA A 208 20.32 33.15 7.12
C ALA A 208 20.43 32.30 5.86
N VAL A 209 19.49 32.45 4.93
CA VAL A 209 19.50 31.77 3.62
C VAL A 209 20.79 32.08 2.86
N ASP A 210 21.10 33.36 2.62
CA ASP A 210 22.30 33.76 1.87
C ASP A 210 23.59 33.24 2.52
N THR A 211 23.66 33.24 3.85
CA THR A 211 24.81 32.72 4.58
C THR A 211 24.99 31.22 4.32
N LEU A 212 23.92 30.41 4.45
CA LEU A 212 23.95 28.96 4.19
C LEU A 212 24.33 28.65 2.73
N LEU A 213 23.81 29.41 1.76
CA LEU A 213 24.13 29.25 0.33
C LEU A 213 25.61 29.57 0.02
N LYS A 214 26.20 30.55 0.72
CA LYS A 214 27.55 31.06 0.43
C LYS A 214 28.65 30.37 1.26
N HIS A 215 28.35 29.89 2.48
CA HIS A 215 29.34 29.35 3.41
C HIS A 215 30.08 28.12 2.82
N PRO A 216 31.43 28.04 2.91
CA PRO A 216 32.21 26.99 2.23
C PRO A 216 32.09 25.61 2.87
N ASP A 217 31.71 25.52 4.15
CA ASP A 217 31.58 24.24 4.85
C ASP A 217 30.26 23.49 4.59
N VAL A 218 29.21 24.20 4.17
CA VAL A 218 27.94 23.58 3.77
C VAL A 218 28.11 22.95 2.38
N LYS A 219 27.76 21.67 2.22
CA LYS A 219 28.03 20.88 1.00
C LYS A 219 26.81 20.61 0.14
N ALA A 220 25.63 20.58 0.75
CA ALA A 220 24.36 20.46 0.04
C ALA A 220 23.28 21.36 0.68
N ILE A 221 22.36 21.80 -0.16
CA ILE A 221 21.18 22.59 0.19
C ILE A 221 19.93 21.83 -0.27
N SER A 222 18.94 21.73 0.60
CA SER A 222 17.59 21.31 0.26
C SER A 222 16.62 22.46 0.52
N PHE A 223 15.85 22.83 -0.49
CA PHE A 223 14.87 23.93 -0.43
C PHE A 223 13.49 23.46 -0.88
N VAL A 224 12.46 23.93 -0.20
CA VAL A 224 11.06 23.84 -0.64
C VAL A 224 10.42 25.21 -0.38
N GLY A 225 9.68 25.76 -1.35
CA GLY A 225 9.00 27.04 -1.24
C GLY A 225 8.59 27.58 -2.61
N SER A 226 8.36 28.89 -2.73
CA SER A 226 7.94 29.49 -4.01
C SER A 226 9.02 29.40 -5.09
N THR A 227 8.57 29.27 -6.35
CA THR A 227 9.45 29.10 -7.53
C THR A 227 10.56 30.14 -7.63
N ALA A 228 10.24 31.43 -7.52
CA ALA A 228 11.25 32.49 -7.63
C ALA A 228 12.38 32.39 -6.59
N ILE A 229 12.09 31.84 -5.40
CA ILE A 229 13.09 31.60 -4.36
C ILE A 229 13.82 30.26 -4.60
N ALA A 230 13.14 29.24 -5.13
CA ALA A 230 13.75 27.98 -5.55
C ALA A 230 14.84 28.20 -6.61
N GLU A 231 14.54 29.00 -7.64
CA GLU A 231 15.51 29.41 -8.68
C GLU A 231 16.71 30.17 -8.08
N TYR A 232 16.45 31.14 -7.21
CA TYR A 232 17.49 31.91 -6.52
C TYR A 232 18.42 31.01 -5.70
N VAL A 233 17.85 30.09 -4.92
CA VAL A 233 18.58 29.13 -4.09
C VAL A 233 19.39 28.16 -4.95
N TYR A 234 18.80 27.64 -6.02
CA TYR A 234 19.48 26.74 -6.95
C TYR A 234 20.66 27.42 -7.65
N ALA A 235 20.43 28.57 -8.29
CA ALA A 235 21.47 29.32 -9.00
C ALA A 235 22.60 29.76 -8.05
N THR A 236 22.26 30.30 -6.88
CA THR A 236 23.26 30.77 -5.91
C THR A 236 24.04 29.61 -5.29
N GLY A 237 23.37 28.56 -4.83
CA GLY A 237 24.03 27.42 -4.18
C GLY A 237 24.96 26.65 -5.15
N THR A 238 24.53 26.46 -6.40
CA THR A 238 25.36 25.81 -7.43
C THR A 238 26.53 26.69 -7.88
N ALA A 239 26.36 28.01 -7.98
CA ALA A 239 27.47 28.95 -8.21
C ALA A 239 28.54 28.92 -7.10
N HIS A 240 28.14 28.56 -5.87
CA HIS A 240 29.03 28.29 -4.74
C HIS A 240 29.43 26.81 -4.59
N GLY A 241 29.28 26.00 -5.64
CA GLY A 241 29.79 24.63 -5.74
C GLY A 241 29.04 23.58 -4.90
N LYS A 242 27.85 23.90 -4.39
CA LYS A 242 27.03 22.99 -3.58
C LYS A 242 26.14 22.12 -4.46
N ARG A 243 25.78 20.93 -3.96
CA ARG A 243 24.61 20.21 -4.48
C ARG A 243 23.36 20.95 -4.02
N VAL A 244 22.40 21.19 -4.91
CA VAL A 244 21.14 21.85 -4.54
C VAL A 244 19.97 21.07 -5.12
N GLN A 245 19.00 20.75 -4.26
CA GLN A 245 17.64 20.35 -4.65
C GLN A 245 16.69 21.46 -4.21
N ALA A 246 15.85 21.96 -5.12
CA ALA A 246 14.98 23.10 -4.86
C ALA A 246 13.61 22.87 -5.51
N LEU A 247 12.59 22.65 -4.68
CA LEU A 247 11.21 22.46 -5.12
C LEU A 247 10.49 23.81 -5.06
N GLY A 248 9.82 24.16 -6.17
CA GLY A 248 9.10 25.42 -6.36
C GLY A 248 7.60 25.34 -6.01
N GLY A 249 6.87 26.34 -6.48
CA GLY A 249 5.41 26.41 -6.42
C GLY A 249 4.72 25.55 -7.46
N ALA A 250 3.39 25.57 -7.45
CA ALA A 250 2.56 24.70 -8.26
C ALA A 250 1.27 25.34 -8.80
N LYS A 251 0.75 24.74 -9.87
CA LYS A 251 -0.63 24.91 -10.33
C LYS A 251 -1.14 23.56 -10.80
N ASN A 252 -1.64 22.75 -9.87
CA ASN A 252 -2.00 21.37 -10.18
C ASN A 252 -3.40 21.30 -10.79
N HIS A 253 -3.50 20.56 -11.90
CA HIS A 253 -4.75 20.33 -12.62
C HIS A 253 -5.30 18.94 -12.33
N ALA A 254 -6.63 18.82 -12.26
CA ALA A 254 -7.34 17.55 -12.29
C ALA A 254 -8.23 17.47 -13.54
N ILE A 255 -7.94 16.56 -14.46
CA ILE A 255 -8.83 16.25 -15.59
C ILE A 255 -10.06 15.51 -15.05
N VAL A 256 -11.26 15.90 -15.47
CA VAL A 256 -12.51 15.17 -15.16
C VAL A 256 -13.11 14.68 -16.46
N MET A 257 -13.03 13.37 -16.71
CA MET A 257 -13.56 12.75 -17.92
C MET A 257 -15.10 12.57 -17.83
N PRO A 258 -15.82 12.41 -18.97
CA PRO A 258 -17.28 12.30 -18.95
C PRO A 258 -17.83 11.07 -18.20
N ASP A 259 -17.01 10.02 -18.10
CA ASP A 259 -17.26 8.76 -17.41
C ASP A 259 -16.81 8.76 -15.94
N ALA A 260 -16.26 9.89 -15.45
CA ALA A 260 -15.85 10.05 -14.07
C ALA A 260 -17.03 9.88 -13.10
N ASP A 261 -16.73 9.28 -11.95
CA ASP A 261 -17.64 9.22 -10.82
C ASP A 261 -17.77 10.62 -10.20
N MET A 262 -18.86 11.33 -10.53
CA MET A 262 -18.98 12.76 -10.26
C MET A 262 -18.98 13.05 -8.76
N ASP A 263 -19.69 12.26 -7.96
CA ASP A 263 -19.79 12.49 -6.51
C ASP A 263 -18.43 12.30 -5.83
N LYS A 264 -17.72 11.20 -6.14
CA LYS A 264 -16.35 10.96 -5.65
C LYS A 264 -15.37 12.02 -6.15
N THR A 265 -15.51 12.48 -7.39
CA THR A 265 -14.66 13.53 -7.97
C THR A 265 -14.86 14.86 -7.25
N VAL A 266 -16.12 15.23 -6.97
CA VAL A 266 -16.49 16.44 -6.24
C VAL A 266 -15.93 16.41 -4.81
N ASP A 267 -16.12 15.31 -4.08
CA ASP A 267 -15.59 15.17 -2.72
C ASP A 267 -14.05 15.19 -2.68
N ALA A 268 -13.40 14.53 -3.64
CA ALA A 268 -11.96 14.57 -3.82
C ALA A 268 -11.44 15.99 -4.11
N LEU A 269 -12.14 16.77 -4.96
CA LEU A 269 -11.80 18.16 -5.25
C LEU A 269 -12.04 19.09 -4.05
N MET A 270 -13.08 18.85 -3.24
CA MET A 270 -13.33 19.64 -2.02
C MET A 270 -12.13 19.55 -1.06
N GLY A 271 -11.69 18.34 -0.73
CA GLY A 271 -10.53 18.14 0.15
C GLY A 271 -9.20 18.62 -0.45
N ALA A 272 -9.05 18.57 -1.78
CA ALA A 272 -7.81 18.93 -2.46
C ALA A 272 -7.66 20.41 -2.80
N ALA A 273 -8.75 21.14 -3.01
CA ALA A 273 -8.72 22.58 -3.31
C ALA A 273 -8.80 23.44 -2.05
N TYR A 274 -9.61 23.05 -1.07
CA TYR A 274 -9.92 23.87 0.12
C TYR A 274 -9.26 23.36 1.42
N GLY A 275 -8.78 22.11 1.46
CA GLY A 275 -8.03 21.58 2.60
C GLY A 275 -6.79 22.42 2.92
N SER A 276 -6.56 22.71 4.20
CA SER A 276 -5.59 23.73 4.69
C SER A 276 -5.71 25.08 3.97
N ALA A 277 -6.94 25.54 3.68
CA ALA A 277 -7.22 26.78 2.97
C ALA A 277 -6.52 26.90 1.60
N GLY A 278 -6.26 25.77 0.92
CA GLY A 278 -5.54 25.74 -0.36
C GLY A 278 -4.06 26.13 -0.26
N GLU A 279 -3.50 26.30 0.94
CA GLU A 279 -2.08 26.60 1.18
C GLU A 279 -1.19 25.34 1.05
N ARG A 280 -1.37 24.59 -0.04
CA ARG A 280 -0.63 23.35 -0.34
C ARG A 280 -0.07 23.42 -1.76
N CYS A 281 1.24 23.18 -1.92
CA CYS A 281 1.83 23.01 -3.25
C CYS A 281 1.27 21.79 -4.02
N MET A 282 0.54 20.90 -3.34
CA MET A 282 -0.18 19.78 -3.94
C MET A 282 -1.68 20.04 -4.13
N ALA A 283 -2.20 21.22 -3.73
CA ALA A 283 -3.62 21.53 -3.92
C ALA A 283 -4.02 21.49 -5.39
N ILE A 284 -5.18 20.93 -5.70
CA ILE A 284 -5.80 21.07 -7.02
C ILE A 284 -6.40 22.46 -7.08
N SER A 285 -5.82 23.32 -7.91
CA SER A 285 -6.28 24.70 -8.11
C SER A 285 -6.95 24.92 -9.47
N VAL A 286 -6.90 23.91 -10.34
CA VAL A 286 -7.61 23.90 -11.63
C VAL A 286 -8.31 22.55 -11.84
N ALA A 287 -9.62 22.57 -12.04
CA ALA A 287 -10.35 21.42 -12.57
C ALA A 287 -10.51 21.58 -14.09
N VAL A 288 -10.29 20.50 -14.84
CA VAL A 288 -10.34 20.48 -16.31
C VAL A 288 -11.37 19.44 -16.77
N PRO A 289 -12.68 19.73 -16.64
CA PRO A 289 -13.72 18.86 -17.16
C PRO A 289 -13.69 18.80 -18.69
N VAL A 290 -13.84 17.59 -19.22
CA VAL A 290 -13.88 17.33 -20.67
C VAL A 290 -15.33 17.27 -21.14
N GLY A 291 -15.72 18.23 -22.00
CA GLY A 291 -17.06 18.42 -22.53
C GLY A 291 -17.97 19.29 -21.64
N GLU A 292 -18.77 20.16 -22.25
CA GLU A 292 -19.64 21.11 -21.53
C GLU A 292 -20.57 20.42 -20.52
N GLY A 293 -21.20 19.30 -20.88
CA GLY A 293 -22.11 18.58 -19.98
C GLY A 293 -21.41 17.98 -18.74
N THR A 294 -20.11 17.67 -18.83
CA THR A 294 -19.29 17.26 -17.67
C THR A 294 -19.00 18.48 -16.79
N ALA A 295 -18.69 19.62 -17.41
CA ALA A 295 -18.37 20.87 -16.72
C ALA A 295 -19.58 21.44 -15.97
N ASP A 296 -20.76 21.48 -16.60
CA ASP A 296 -21.98 21.98 -15.98
C ASP A 296 -22.35 21.14 -14.74
N ARG A 297 -22.33 19.80 -14.85
CA ARG A 297 -22.56 18.87 -13.73
C ARG A 297 -21.55 19.07 -12.59
N LEU A 298 -20.27 19.25 -12.92
CA LEU A 298 -19.21 19.47 -11.94
C LEU A 298 -19.39 20.78 -11.17
N VAL A 299 -19.69 21.87 -11.88
CA VAL A 299 -19.91 23.19 -11.27
C VAL A 299 -21.19 23.22 -10.44
N GLU A 300 -22.27 22.59 -10.92
CA GLU A 300 -23.53 22.44 -10.20
C GLU A 300 -23.35 21.67 -8.88
N ALA A 301 -22.57 20.59 -8.89
CA ALA A 301 -22.31 19.77 -7.71
C ALA A 301 -21.28 20.39 -6.73
N LEU A 302 -20.25 21.08 -7.22
CA LEU A 302 -19.28 21.79 -6.37
C LEU A 302 -19.92 22.97 -5.64
N LYS A 303 -20.70 23.80 -6.35
CA LYS A 303 -21.26 25.05 -5.81
C LYS A 303 -21.88 24.95 -4.40
N PRO A 304 -22.83 24.03 -4.11
CA PRO A 304 -23.42 23.95 -2.78
C PRO A 304 -22.41 23.51 -1.70
N LYS A 305 -21.47 22.60 -2.03
CA LYS A 305 -20.45 22.13 -1.07
C LYS A 305 -19.43 23.23 -0.74
N VAL A 306 -19.03 24.05 -1.71
CA VAL A 306 -18.16 25.22 -1.48
C VAL A 306 -18.88 26.27 -0.63
N GLN A 307 -20.19 26.46 -0.84
CA GLN A 307 -21.01 27.37 -0.03
C GLN A 307 -21.25 26.87 1.40
N SER A 308 -21.24 25.55 1.63
CA SER A 308 -21.45 24.95 2.95
C SER A 308 -20.18 24.66 3.74
N LEU A 309 -18.99 25.01 3.22
CA LEU A 309 -17.71 24.79 3.90
C LEU A 309 -17.72 25.35 5.33
N LYS A 310 -17.41 24.51 6.31
CA LYS A 310 -17.28 24.91 7.71
C LYS A 310 -15.94 25.57 7.94
N ILE A 311 -15.95 26.89 8.13
CA ILE A 311 -14.73 27.71 8.28
C ILE A 311 -14.63 28.19 9.72
N GLY A 312 -13.54 27.84 10.41
CA GLY A 312 -13.39 28.09 11.83
C GLY A 312 -11.93 28.10 12.33
N PRO A 313 -11.69 28.55 13.57
CA PRO A 313 -10.38 28.42 14.21
C PRO A 313 -10.04 26.94 14.44
N TRP A 314 -8.76 26.61 14.57
CA TRP A 314 -8.33 25.23 14.85
C TRP A 314 -8.87 24.62 16.15
N THR A 315 -9.39 25.45 17.06
CA THR A 315 -10.05 25.03 18.32
C THR A 315 -11.49 24.57 18.12
N ASP A 316 -12.07 24.79 16.94
CA ASP A 316 -13.35 24.25 16.53
C ASP A 316 -13.12 22.90 15.84
N SER A 317 -13.66 21.83 16.42
CA SER A 317 -13.54 20.46 15.88
C SER A 317 -14.36 20.24 14.62
N ASP A 318 -15.38 21.07 14.39
CA ASP A 318 -16.26 20.99 13.24
C ASP A 318 -15.70 21.75 12.02
N ALA A 319 -14.62 22.52 12.18
CA ALA A 319 -14.01 23.29 11.10
C ALA A 319 -13.32 22.38 10.06
N GLU A 320 -13.75 22.50 8.81
CA GLU A 320 -13.17 21.85 7.63
C GLU A 320 -12.00 22.69 7.07
N MET A 321 -12.03 24.01 7.28
CA MET A 321 -11.02 24.95 6.78
C MET A 321 -10.67 26.05 7.79
N GLY A 322 -9.38 26.34 7.92
CA GLY A 322 -8.86 27.43 8.77
C GLY A 322 -8.67 28.77 8.04
N PRO A 323 -8.10 29.79 8.71
CA PRO A 323 -7.62 31.01 8.06
C PRO A 323 -6.35 30.74 7.24
N VAL A 324 -5.99 31.68 6.36
CA VAL A 324 -4.68 31.69 5.67
C VAL A 324 -3.59 32.29 6.56
N VAL A 325 -2.31 31.96 6.33
CA VAL A 325 -1.23 32.21 7.31
C VAL A 325 -1.01 33.68 7.71
N THR A 326 -1.34 34.65 6.85
CA THR A 326 -1.05 36.09 7.10
C THR A 326 -2.07 37.04 6.49
N ALA A 327 -2.15 38.25 7.03
CA ALA A 327 -2.93 39.35 6.45
C ALA A 327 -2.47 39.69 5.02
N GLU A 328 -1.18 39.63 4.73
CA GLU A 328 -0.63 39.83 3.39
C GLU A 328 -1.04 38.71 2.42
N ALA A 329 -1.09 37.45 2.89
CA ALA A 329 -1.64 36.34 2.10
C ALA A 329 -3.12 36.55 1.80
N LYS A 330 -3.95 36.89 2.81
CA LYS A 330 -5.38 37.22 2.63
C LYS A 330 -5.59 38.32 1.59
N ALA A 331 -4.86 39.43 1.71
CA ALA A 331 -4.95 40.55 0.76
C ALA A 331 -4.53 40.14 -0.67
N ARG A 332 -3.46 39.36 -0.83
CA ARG A 332 -2.99 38.85 -2.13
C ARG A 332 -4.03 37.92 -2.78
N ILE A 333 -4.62 37.00 -2.02
CA ILE A 333 -5.62 36.05 -2.53
C ILE A 333 -6.91 36.78 -2.94
N SER A 334 -7.41 37.72 -2.12
CA SER A 334 -8.52 38.59 -2.51
C SER A 334 -8.23 39.37 -3.79
N GLY A 335 -7.00 39.88 -3.95
CA GLY A 335 -6.56 40.55 -5.17
C GLY A 335 -6.58 39.66 -6.42
N PHE A 336 -6.26 38.37 -6.29
CA PHE A 336 -6.42 37.40 -7.38
C PHE A 336 -7.89 37.16 -7.71
N ILE A 337 -8.78 37.03 -6.72
CA ILE A 337 -10.22 36.88 -6.97
C ILE A 337 -10.78 38.14 -7.67
N ASP A 338 -10.39 39.34 -7.24
CA ASP A 338 -10.72 40.59 -7.93
C ASP A 338 -10.24 40.61 -9.38
N GLN A 339 -9.06 40.03 -9.66
CA GLN A 339 -8.47 40.00 -10.99
C GLN A 339 -9.19 39.01 -11.90
N GLY A 340 -9.55 37.81 -11.42
CA GLY A 340 -10.33 36.83 -12.19
C GLY A 340 -11.67 37.38 -12.67
N VAL A 341 -12.38 38.12 -11.82
CA VAL A 341 -13.63 38.82 -12.20
C VAL A 341 -13.38 39.89 -13.26
N LYS A 342 -12.28 40.66 -13.17
CA LYS A 342 -11.94 41.69 -14.17
C LYS A 342 -11.54 41.11 -15.52
N GLU A 343 -10.94 39.93 -15.52
CA GLU A 343 -10.52 39.20 -16.74
C GLU A 343 -11.66 38.42 -17.40
N GLY A 344 -12.82 38.31 -16.73
CA GLY A 344 -14.05 37.75 -17.30
C GLY A 344 -14.34 36.30 -16.92
N ALA A 345 -13.72 35.76 -15.87
CA ALA A 345 -14.11 34.46 -15.31
C ALA A 345 -15.42 34.57 -14.52
N ASP A 346 -16.25 33.52 -14.59
CA ASP A 346 -17.53 33.45 -13.88
C ASP A 346 -17.30 33.09 -12.41
N LEU A 347 -17.42 34.05 -11.49
CA LEU A 347 -17.31 33.80 -10.04
C LEU A 347 -18.61 33.16 -9.52
N VAL A 348 -18.66 31.83 -9.52
CA VAL A 348 -19.82 31.00 -9.13
C VAL A 348 -20.08 31.02 -7.62
N VAL A 349 -19.02 31.06 -6.83
CA VAL A 349 -19.05 31.24 -5.37
C VAL A 349 -17.99 32.25 -4.96
N ASP A 350 -18.39 33.31 -4.25
CA ASP A 350 -17.52 34.39 -3.80
C ASP A 350 -17.22 34.29 -2.31
N GLY A 351 -15.99 33.89 -1.96
CA GLY A 351 -15.55 33.76 -0.58
C GLY A 351 -15.04 35.05 0.07
N ARG A 352 -14.90 36.16 -0.66
CA ARG A 352 -14.24 37.40 -0.15
C ARG A 352 -14.98 38.04 1.01
N GLY A 353 -16.30 37.88 1.06
CA GLY A 353 -17.18 38.46 2.09
C GLY A 353 -17.27 37.67 3.40
N PHE A 354 -16.58 36.54 3.54
CA PHE A 354 -16.68 35.71 4.74
C PHE A 354 -16.10 36.41 5.97
N SER A 355 -16.86 36.41 7.07
CA SER A 355 -16.46 36.91 8.39
C SER A 355 -17.02 35.99 9.47
N LEU A 356 -16.21 35.70 10.48
CA LEU A 356 -16.57 34.81 11.59
C LEU A 356 -16.75 35.61 12.88
N GLN A 357 -17.85 35.38 13.59
CA GLN A 357 -18.18 36.12 14.82
C GLN A 357 -17.14 35.86 15.91
N GLY A 358 -16.62 36.93 16.51
CA GLY A 358 -15.55 36.89 17.53
C GLY A 358 -14.14 36.68 16.96
N TYR A 359 -14.01 36.58 15.64
CA TYR A 359 -12.74 36.40 14.92
C TYR A 359 -12.65 37.35 13.71
N GLU A 360 -13.25 38.54 13.79
CA GLU A 360 -13.38 39.50 12.68
C GLU A 360 -12.03 40.01 12.16
N ASN A 361 -11.00 40.06 13.02
CA ASN A 361 -9.62 40.40 12.67
C ASN A 361 -8.82 39.22 12.10
N GLY A 362 -9.41 38.01 12.08
CA GLY A 362 -8.79 36.80 11.58
C GLY A 362 -8.55 36.82 10.07
N TYR A 363 -7.55 36.05 9.65
CA TYR A 363 -7.14 35.95 8.25
C TYR A 363 -8.00 34.95 7.46
N PHE A 364 -9.30 34.86 7.80
CA PHE A 364 -10.26 33.99 7.13
C PHE A 364 -10.63 34.47 5.73
N LEU A 365 -10.85 33.51 4.82
CA LEU A 365 -11.44 33.69 3.50
C LEU A 365 -12.41 32.53 3.24
N GLY A 366 -13.53 32.80 2.58
CA GLY A 366 -14.44 31.77 2.10
C GLY A 366 -13.85 30.98 0.93
N GLY A 367 -14.34 29.76 0.72
CA GLY A 367 -14.07 29.02 -0.52
C GLY A 367 -14.61 29.80 -1.72
N SER A 368 -13.78 29.95 -2.75
CA SER A 368 -14.16 30.65 -3.99
C SER A 368 -14.06 29.71 -5.19
N LEU A 369 -15.08 29.71 -6.05
CA LEU A 369 -15.18 28.86 -7.23
C LEU A 369 -15.36 29.72 -8.48
N PHE A 370 -14.41 29.64 -9.40
CA PHE A 370 -14.51 30.23 -10.74
C PHE A 370 -14.85 29.16 -11.78
N ASP A 371 -15.73 29.49 -12.72
CA ASP A 371 -15.97 28.76 -13.97
C ASP A 371 -15.53 29.61 -15.17
N ARG A 372 -15.40 28.96 -16.33
CA ARG A 372 -14.96 29.55 -17.60
C ARG A 372 -13.62 30.27 -17.52
N VAL A 373 -12.71 29.76 -16.67
CA VAL A 373 -11.33 30.22 -16.60
C VAL A 373 -10.60 29.87 -17.91
N THR A 374 -9.80 30.79 -18.43
CA THR A 374 -9.02 30.60 -19.66
C THR A 374 -7.50 30.70 -19.40
N PRO A 375 -6.64 30.09 -20.24
CA PRO A 375 -5.19 30.04 -19.99
C PRO A 375 -4.46 31.40 -20.02
N ASP A 376 -5.09 32.42 -20.56
CA ASP A 376 -4.58 33.79 -20.62
C ASP A 376 -4.92 34.62 -19.36
N MET A 377 -5.74 34.11 -18.44
CA MET A 377 -6.04 34.76 -17.16
C MET A 377 -4.90 34.62 -16.15
N GLU A 378 -4.72 35.64 -15.30
CA GLU A 378 -3.71 35.64 -14.25
C GLU A 378 -4.06 34.64 -13.12
N ILE A 379 -5.36 34.45 -12.86
CA ILE A 379 -5.85 33.42 -11.93
C ILE A 379 -5.60 31.98 -12.42
N TYR A 380 -5.30 31.78 -13.71
CA TYR A 380 -4.82 30.49 -14.22
C TYR A 380 -3.31 30.40 -14.06
N LYS A 381 -2.55 31.37 -14.59
CA LYS A 381 -1.09 31.33 -14.66
C LYS A 381 -0.40 31.30 -13.30
N GLN A 382 -0.91 32.05 -12.31
CA GLN A 382 -0.24 32.23 -11.03
C GLN A 382 -0.69 31.20 -9.98
N GLU A 383 0.24 30.82 -9.11
CA GLU A 383 -0.06 30.10 -7.87
C GLU A 383 -0.79 31.04 -6.88
N ILE A 384 -2.11 30.83 -6.72
CA ILE A 384 -2.93 31.64 -5.80
C ILE A 384 -2.59 31.30 -4.35
N PHE A 385 -2.36 30.02 -4.01
CA PHE A 385 -2.05 29.56 -2.66
C PHE A 385 -3.08 30.06 -1.62
N GLY A 386 -4.32 29.62 -1.81
CA GLY A 386 -5.52 30.09 -1.11
C GLY A 386 -6.74 29.26 -1.54
N PRO A 387 -7.91 29.43 -0.91
CA PRO A 387 -9.07 28.56 -1.09
C PRO A 387 -9.86 28.92 -2.37
N VAL A 388 -9.22 28.79 -3.53
CA VAL A 388 -9.74 29.21 -4.84
C VAL A 388 -9.54 28.10 -5.88
N LEU A 389 -10.64 27.57 -6.40
CA LEU A 389 -10.65 26.59 -7.50
C LEU A 389 -11.12 27.26 -8.80
N GLY A 390 -10.36 27.11 -9.89
CA GLY A 390 -10.79 27.49 -11.23
C GLY A 390 -11.21 26.29 -12.08
N VAL A 391 -12.29 26.41 -12.84
CA VAL A 391 -12.73 25.41 -13.81
C VAL A 391 -12.41 25.87 -15.23
N VAL A 392 -11.62 25.07 -15.96
CA VAL A 392 -11.22 25.30 -17.35
C VAL A 392 -11.87 24.23 -18.22
N ARG A 393 -12.85 24.61 -19.04
CA ARG A 393 -13.64 23.67 -19.85
C ARG A 393 -12.88 23.26 -21.11
N ALA A 394 -12.51 21.99 -21.22
CA ALA A 394 -11.81 21.44 -22.40
C ALA A 394 -12.78 20.66 -23.29
N GLN A 395 -12.60 20.68 -24.62
CA GLN A 395 -13.44 19.94 -25.56
C GLN A 395 -12.98 18.49 -25.76
N SER A 396 -11.75 18.15 -25.37
CA SER A 396 -11.19 16.79 -25.51
C SER A 396 -10.13 16.46 -24.47
N PHE A 397 -9.87 15.16 -24.26
CA PHE A 397 -8.75 14.68 -23.46
C PHE A 397 -7.40 15.25 -23.94
N ALA A 398 -7.17 15.30 -25.26
CA ALA A 398 -5.92 15.79 -25.84
C ALA A 398 -5.70 17.30 -25.55
N GLU A 399 -6.77 18.09 -25.56
CA GLU A 399 -6.72 19.50 -25.14
C GLU A 399 -6.45 19.63 -23.64
N ALA A 400 -7.16 18.84 -22.81
CA ALA A 400 -6.97 18.85 -21.36
C ALA A 400 -5.54 18.47 -20.94
N ALA A 401 -4.95 17.42 -21.54
CA ALA A 401 -3.55 17.05 -21.32
C ALA A 401 -2.57 18.12 -21.84
N LYS A 402 -2.88 18.78 -22.97
CA LYS A 402 -2.06 19.87 -23.51
C LYS A 402 -2.02 21.09 -22.58
N LEU A 403 -3.16 21.48 -22.00
CA LEU A 403 -3.24 22.58 -21.03
C LEU A 403 -2.28 22.39 -19.85
N ILE A 404 -2.12 21.14 -19.40
CA ILE A 404 -1.25 20.76 -18.28
C ILE A 404 0.22 20.79 -18.72
N ASN A 405 0.55 20.15 -19.84
CA ASN A 405 1.94 20.10 -20.36
C ASN A 405 2.47 21.47 -20.83
N ASP A 406 1.59 22.39 -21.26
CA ASP A 406 1.97 23.76 -21.61
C ASP A 406 2.22 24.66 -20.38
N HIS A 407 1.75 24.28 -19.18
CA HIS A 407 1.87 25.12 -17.99
C HIS A 407 3.32 25.18 -17.48
N GLU A 408 3.69 26.30 -16.84
CA GLU A 408 5.04 26.47 -16.29
C GLU A 408 5.39 25.47 -15.17
N TYR A 409 4.40 25.10 -14.35
CA TYR A 409 4.58 24.31 -13.14
C TYR A 409 4.38 22.81 -13.40
N GLY A 410 5.30 21.99 -12.87
CA GLY A 410 5.32 20.55 -13.12
C GLY A 410 5.09 19.66 -11.88
N ASN A 411 4.41 20.15 -10.83
CA ASN A 411 4.44 19.48 -9.52
C ASN A 411 3.58 18.19 -9.48
N GLY A 412 2.24 18.33 -9.43
CA GLY A 412 1.30 17.21 -9.36
C GLY A 412 0.10 17.38 -10.30
N THR A 413 -0.57 16.29 -10.65
CA THR A 413 -1.78 16.31 -11.49
C THR A 413 -2.62 15.04 -11.27
N ALA A 414 -3.91 15.11 -11.59
CA ALA A 414 -4.83 13.98 -11.49
C ALA A 414 -5.70 13.82 -12.75
N ILE A 415 -6.22 12.62 -12.96
CA ILE A 415 -7.34 12.33 -13.86
C ILE A 415 -8.41 11.53 -13.11
N PHE A 416 -9.66 11.94 -13.26
CA PHE A 416 -10.83 11.19 -12.81
C PHE A 416 -11.49 10.55 -14.03
N THR A 417 -11.57 9.22 -14.04
CA THR A 417 -12.07 8.39 -15.16
C THR A 417 -12.28 6.95 -14.70
N ARG A 418 -13.19 6.23 -15.36
CA ARG A 418 -13.38 4.77 -15.23
C ARG A 418 -12.67 4.02 -16.36
N ASP A 419 -12.34 4.69 -17.47
CA ASP A 419 -11.62 4.11 -18.59
C ASP A 419 -10.12 3.91 -18.34
N GLY A 420 -9.66 2.68 -18.60
CA GLY A 420 -8.26 2.28 -18.40
C GLY A 420 -7.31 2.81 -19.47
N ASP A 421 -7.78 3.04 -20.70
CA ASP A 421 -6.95 3.59 -21.78
C ASP A 421 -6.66 5.08 -21.55
N ALA A 422 -7.67 5.87 -21.16
CA ALA A 422 -7.52 7.25 -20.75
C ALA A 422 -6.59 7.40 -19.53
N ALA A 423 -6.80 6.59 -18.49
CA ALA A 423 -5.94 6.60 -17.29
C ALA A 423 -4.47 6.32 -17.62
N ARG A 424 -4.21 5.28 -18.43
CA ARG A 424 -2.85 4.92 -18.84
C ARG A 424 -2.25 5.95 -19.78
N SER A 425 -3.00 6.37 -20.80
CA SER A 425 -2.56 7.37 -21.78
C SER A 425 -2.21 8.69 -21.10
N PHE A 426 -2.95 9.10 -20.06
CA PHE A 426 -2.62 10.25 -19.24
C PHE A 426 -1.28 10.07 -18.50
N ALA A 427 -1.13 8.96 -17.77
CA ALA A 427 0.09 8.68 -17.02
C ALA A 427 1.35 8.53 -17.91
N ASP A 428 1.20 8.00 -19.13
CA ASP A 428 2.31 7.83 -20.08
C ASP A 428 2.66 9.12 -20.86
N GLN A 429 1.74 10.11 -20.97
CA GLN A 429 1.91 11.31 -21.82
C GLN A 429 2.11 12.63 -21.06
N ILE A 430 1.83 12.67 -19.76
CA ILE A 430 1.90 13.92 -18.98
C ILE A 430 3.31 14.19 -18.44
N GLU A 431 3.76 15.44 -18.54
CA GLU A 431 5.13 15.88 -18.19
C GLU A 431 5.29 16.27 -16.70
N ILE A 432 4.39 15.75 -15.86
CA ILE A 432 4.23 16.11 -14.44
C ILE A 432 4.84 15.03 -13.54
N GLY A 433 5.45 15.43 -12.42
CA GLY A 433 6.26 14.51 -11.60
C GLY A 433 5.47 13.54 -10.72
N MET A 434 4.23 13.90 -10.37
CA MET A 434 3.33 13.11 -9.52
C MET A 434 1.95 13.04 -10.18
N VAL A 435 1.51 11.83 -10.53
CA VAL A 435 0.28 11.59 -11.29
C VAL A 435 -0.69 10.74 -10.48
N GLY A 436 -1.93 11.19 -10.35
CA GLY A 436 -3.02 10.46 -9.68
C GLY A 436 -4.08 9.97 -10.67
N ILE A 437 -4.46 8.69 -10.57
CA ILE A 437 -5.63 8.14 -11.24
C ILE A 437 -6.73 7.99 -10.19
N ASN A 438 -7.82 8.75 -10.30
CA ASN A 438 -8.89 8.87 -9.30
C ASN A 438 -8.41 9.29 -7.89
N VAL A 439 -7.20 9.86 -7.77
CA VAL A 439 -6.59 10.34 -6.53
C VAL A 439 -6.18 11.81 -6.73
N PRO A 440 -6.78 12.77 -6.01
CA PRO A 440 -6.55 14.19 -6.26
C PRO A 440 -5.18 14.69 -5.78
N LEU A 441 -4.63 14.07 -4.73
CA LEU A 441 -3.38 14.46 -4.08
C LEU A 441 -2.37 13.30 -4.17
N PRO A 442 -1.73 13.07 -5.34
CA PRO A 442 -0.85 11.92 -5.57
C PRO A 442 0.53 12.09 -4.91
N VAL A 443 0.57 12.45 -3.62
CA VAL A 443 1.80 12.62 -2.84
C VAL A 443 2.43 11.25 -2.57
N PRO A 444 3.64 10.95 -3.08
CA PRO A 444 4.27 9.66 -2.84
C PRO A 444 4.47 9.40 -1.33
N VAL A 445 4.18 8.17 -0.92
CA VAL A 445 4.51 7.63 0.41
C VAL A 445 6.02 7.62 0.65
N ALA A 446 6.47 7.71 1.91
CA ALA A 446 7.86 8.04 2.27
C ALA A 446 8.97 7.17 1.63
N TYR A 447 8.69 5.91 1.30
CA TYR A 447 9.64 5.01 0.63
C TYR A 447 9.78 5.25 -0.88
N HIS A 448 8.80 5.93 -1.51
CA HIS A 448 8.90 6.46 -2.86
C HIS A 448 9.46 7.90 -2.86
N PRO A 449 10.20 8.30 -3.91
CA PRO A 449 10.74 9.65 -4.02
C PRO A 449 9.71 10.65 -4.54
N SER A 450 9.40 11.69 -3.77
CA SER A 450 8.61 12.85 -4.23
C SER A 450 9.45 13.75 -5.16
N ALA A 451 8.99 13.97 -6.38
CA ALA A 451 9.70 14.72 -7.41
C ALA A 451 8.70 15.56 -8.24
N ALA A 452 9.10 16.79 -8.61
CA ALA A 452 8.43 17.55 -9.65
C ALA A 452 8.94 17.12 -11.05
N GLY A 453 8.07 17.25 -12.05
CA GLY A 453 8.30 16.89 -13.46
C GLY A 453 9.03 17.97 -14.26
N SER A 454 9.05 17.82 -15.59
CA SER A 454 9.87 18.62 -16.52
C SER A 454 9.39 20.06 -16.77
N GLY A 455 8.45 20.56 -15.96
CA GLY A 455 8.07 21.98 -15.91
C GLY A 455 9.30 22.89 -15.82
N ARG A 456 9.27 24.01 -16.54
CA ARG A 456 10.47 24.83 -16.83
C ARG A 456 11.16 25.39 -15.57
N SER A 457 10.43 25.42 -14.46
CA SER A 457 10.88 25.93 -13.16
C SER A 457 11.28 24.85 -12.14
N SER A 458 11.30 23.56 -12.51
CA SER A 458 11.59 22.44 -11.60
C SER A 458 13.09 22.07 -11.57
N ALA A 459 13.83 22.49 -10.54
CA ALA A 459 15.25 22.14 -10.41
C ALA A 459 15.46 20.75 -9.77
N ILE A 460 15.94 19.79 -10.57
CA ILE A 460 15.85 18.34 -10.31
C ILE A 460 16.74 17.83 -9.16
N THR A 461 16.14 17.48 -8.01
CA THR A 461 16.43 16.23 -7.28
C THR A 461 15.25 15.89 -6.34
N PRO A 462 14.83 14.60 -6.19
CA PRO A 462 13.67 14.27 -5.34
C PRO A 462 13.94 14.43 -3.84
N SER A 463 12.92 14.82 -3.07
CA SER A 463 13.06 15.15 -1.64
C SER A 463 13.15 13.93 -0.71
N THR A 464 12.56 12.79 -1.08
CA THR A 464 12.38 11.60 -0.21
C THR A 464 12.85 10.28 -0.87
N GLY A 465 12.68 9.15 -0.16
CA GLY A 465 12.89 7.80 -0.67
C GLY A 465 14.33 7.46 -1.08
N ARG A 466 14.47 6.42 -1.91
CA ARG A 466 15.78 5.86 -2.33
C ARG A 466 16.69 6.86 -3.07
N LYS A 467 16.13 7.91 -3.68
CA LYS A 467 16.87 8.97 -4.38
C LYS A 467 17.39 10.05 -3.41
N ALA A 468 16.69 10.37 -2.33
CA ALA A 468 17.24 11.20 -1.25
C ALA A 468 18.45 10.54 -0.55
N CYS A 469 18.42 9.20 -0.39
CA CYS A 469 19.57 8.40 0.05
C CYS A 469 20.73 8.34 -0.97
N ALA A 470 20.56 8.89 -2.18
CA ALA A 470 21.60 9.00 -3.20
C ALA A 470 22.10 10.45 -3.41
N SER A 471 21.27 11.47 -3.14
CA SER A 471 21.66 12.89 -3.18
C SER A 471 22.47 13.31 -1.95
N THR A 472 22.15 12.76 -0.78
CA THR A 472 22.73 13.13 0.53
C THR A 472 24.09 12.50 0.89
N PRO A 473 24.54 11.36 0.30
CA PRO A 473 25.94 10.93 0.36
C PRO A 473 26.69 11.17 -0.97
N ALA A 474 28.03 11.16 -0.93
CA ALA A 474 28.87 11.02 -2.10
C ALA A 474 29.19 9.55 -2.37
N SER A 475 28.98 9.09 -3.60
CA SER A 475 29.58 7.85 -4.09
C SER A 475 31.08 8.04 -4.29
N ARG A 476 31.89 7.15 -3.72
CA ARG A 476 33.34 7.09 -3.95
C ARG A 476 33.73 5.71 -4.48
N PRO A 477 34.28 5.61 -5.71
CA PRO A 477 35.05 4.45 -6.12
C PRO A 477 36.44 4.52 -5.44
N SER A 478 36.90 3.39 -4.90
CA SER A 478 38.22 3.29 -4.25
C SER A 478 39.30 2.85 -5.25
N PRO A 479 40.56 3.31 -5.15
CA PRO A 479 41.63 2.87 -6.04
C PRO A 479 42.00 1.39 -5.82
N ALA A 480 42.34 0.70 -6.92
CA ALA A 480 42.61 -0.74 -6.96
C ALA A 480 43.70 -1.19 -5.97
N ALA A 481 43.33 -2.04 -5.00
CA ALA A 481 44.25 -2.60 -4.02
C ALA A 481 44.82 -3.95 -4.49
N GLY A 482 46.00 -3.92 -5.13
CA GLY A 482 46.70 -5.14 -5.54
C GLY A 482 47.27 -5.93 -4.34
N ARG A 483 47.02 -7.24 -4.29
CA ARG A 483 47.57 -8.13 -3.25
C ARG A 483 49.10 -8.28 -3.37
N LYS A 484 49.88 -7.46 -2.64
CA LYS A 484 51.27 -7.81 -2.30
C LYS A 484 51.27 -8.82 -1.16
N ALA A 485 51.51 -10.09 -1.48
CA ALA A 485 51.71 -11.13 -0.48
C ALA A 485 53.13 -11.04 0.11
N SER A 486 53.26 -10.70 1.39
CA SER A 486 54.49 -10.91 2.15
C SER A 486 54.39 -12.20 2.97
N SER A 487 54.99 -13.27 2.47
CA SER A 487 55.11 -14.54 3.18
C SER A 487 56.23 -14.50 4.22
N ARG A 488 55.91 -14.83 5.48
CA ARG A 488 56.88 -15.42 6.42
C ARG A 488 56.15 -16.25 7.49
N ALA A 489 56.58 -17.49 7.64
CA ALA A 489 56.11 -18.43 8.65
C ALA A 489 56.90 -18.26 9.97
N PRO A 490 56.42 -18.80 11.11
CA PRO A 490 56.98 -18.50 12.43
C PRO A 490 58.11 -19.47 12.84
N SER A 491 59.02 -18.99 13.68
CA SER A 491 59.94 -19.85 14.46
C SER A 491 60.20 -19.25 15.85
N SER A 492 60.58 -20.12 16.79
CA SER A 492 60.60 -19.89 18.24
C SER A 492 61.82 -19.13 18.79
N ALA A 493 61.68 -18.72 20.05
CA ALA A 493 62.57 -17.88 20.85
C ALA A 493 64.07 -18.26 20.91
N SER A 494 64.95 -17.25 20.96
CA SER A 494 65.89 -17.02 22.09
C SER A 494 66.78 -15.76 21.93
N ARG A 495 66.74 -14.88 22.96
CA ARG A 495 67.70 -13.87 23.49
C ARG A 495 68.53 -12.93 22.54
N PRO A 496 69.04 -11.78 23.05
CA PRO A 496 69.50 -10.65 22.21
C PRO A 496 71.02 -10.38 22.20
N CYS A 497 71.53 -9.69 21.17
CA CYS A 497 72.49 -8.57 21.30
C CYS A 497 72.73 -7.79 19.98
N GLU A 498 72.83 -6.46 20.14
CA GLU A 498 73.69 -5.45 19.47
C GLU A 498 73.99 -5.43 17.94
N ALA A 499 73.57 -4.31 17.33
CA ALA A 499 74.34 -3.35 16.52
C ALA A 499 75.22 -3.79 15.32
N LEU A 500 74.91 -3.26 14.11
CA LEU A 500 75.69 -2.18 13.43
C LEU A 500 75.14 -1.81 12.03
N ILE A 501 75.24 -0.53 11.68
CA ILE A 501 75.03 0.12 10.36
C ILE A 501 76.43 0.47 9.84
N PRO A 502 76.83 0.23 8.55
CA PRO A 502 76.46 1.04 7.37
C PRO A 502 76.31 0.22 6.05
N GLY A 503 75.97 0.76 4.86
CA GLY A 503 75.65 2.12 4.38
C GLY A 503 76.15 2.32 2.92
N LEU A 504 75.56 3.26 2.15
CA LEU A 504 75.97 3.75 0.80
C LEU A 504 75.78 2.74 -0.38
N SER A 505 74.96 3.01 -1.41
CA SER A 505 75.15 3.87 -2.62
C SER A 505 76.22 3.32 -3.59
N THR A 506 76.11 3.32 -4.93
CA THR A 506 75.57 4.35 -5.88
C THR A 506 75.30 3.75 -7.30
N ASP A 507 74.50 4.48 -8.09
CA ASP A 507 74.53 4.68 -9.57
C ASP A 507 74.35 3.54 -10.61
N GLY A 508 73.67 3.89 -11.72
CA GLY A 508 73.54 3.13 -12.98
C GLY A 508 74.53 3.62 -14.06
N PRO A 509 74.17 3.81 -15.35
CA PRO A 509 72.90 3.55 -16.05
C PRO A 509 73.04 2.84 -17.44
N ALA A 510 71.92 2.45 -18.07
CA ALA A 510 71.77 2.41 -19.54
C ALA A 510 70.29 2.29 -19.97
N ALA A 511 69.87 3.11 -20.95
CA ALA A 511 68.57 3.05 -21.67
C ALA A 511 68.88 2.66 -23.16
N PRO A 512 67.96 2.66 -24.17
CA PRO A 512 66.62 3.29 -24.25
C PRO A 512 65.50 2.54 -25.02
N ALA A 513 64.24 3.04 -24.90
CA ALA A 513 63.29 3.34 -25.99
C ALA A 513 61.91 3.75 -25.45
N GLY A 514 61.34 4.88 -25.91
CA GLY A 514 59.98 5.36 -25.56
C GLY A 514 58.88 4.85 -26.53
N PRO A 515 57.61 5.34 -26.44
CA PRO A 515 57.32 6.73 -26.79
C PRO A 515 56.18 7.50 -26.03
N PHE A 516 56.37 8.83 -25.94
CA PHE A 516 55.40 9.97 -26.03
C PHE A 516 54.36 10.33 -24.94
N CYS A 517 54.11 11.65 -24.81
CA CYS A 517 53.28 12.36 -23.80
C CYS A 517 52.24 13.33 -24.42
N VAL A 518 51.11 13.59 -23.72
CA VAL A 518 50.18 14.77 -23.80
C VAL A 518 49.41 14.88 -22.45
N GLY A 519 48.95 16.02 -21.90
CA GLY A 519 49.20 17.43 -22.24
C GLY A 519 48.09 18.48 -21.91
N GLN A 520 47.40 18.44 -20.76
CA GLN A 520 46.34 19.41 -20.35
C GLN A 520 46.51 19.83 -18.87
N LEU A 521 46.69 21.08 -18.44
CA LEU A 521 46.37 22.44 -18.93
C LEU A 521 44.93 22.89 -18.63
N ALA A 522 44.80 23.83 -17.70
CA ALA A 522 43.53 24.31 -17.12
C ALA A 522 42.98 25.55 -17.85
N LEU A 523 41.66 25.59 -18.07
CA LEU A 523 40.93 26.77 -18.53
C LEU A 523 39.54 26.87 -17.86
N ARG A 524 39.13 28.11 -17.54
CA ARG A 524 37.79 28.45 -17.04
C ARG A 524 36.80 28.60 -18.21
N PRO A 525 35.49 28.29 -18.05
CA PRO A 525 34.46 28.77 -18.98
C PRO A 525 33.98 30.19 -18.61
N LYS A 526 33.77 31.02 -19.64
CA LYS A 526 32.94 32.24 -19.57
C LYS A 526 31.48 31.89 -19.85
N ILE A 527 30.56 32.73 -19.38
CA ILE A 527 29.14 32.70 -19.71
C ILE A 527 28.93 33.12 -21.17
N ALA A 528 28.04 32.42 -21.88
CA ALA A 528 27.27 32.94 -23.01
C ALA A 528 25.94 32.19 -23.08
N LEU A 529 24.81 32.92 -22.97
CA LEU A 529 23.51 32.41 -23.40
C LEU A 529 23.47 32.46 -24.93
N ASP A 530 23.05 31.39 -25.60
CA ASP A 530 21.98 31.49 -26.60
C ASP A 530 21.42 30.11 -27.02
N ARG A 531 20.11 30.10 -27.29
CA ARG A 531 19.33 29.11 -28.08
C ARG A 531 19.64 27.60 -27.96
N PHE A 532 18.74 26.88 -27.29
CA PHE A 532 18.39 25.51 -27.70
C PHE A 532 16.87 25.32 -27.76
N GLY A 533 16.35 25.21 -28.98
CA GLY A 533 15.18 24.37 -29.25
C GLY A 533 15.68 23.01 -29.72
N GLY A 534 15.32 21.95 -29.01
CA GLY A 534 15.79 20.58 -29.28
C GLY A 534 15.45 19.69 -28.11
N ARG A 535 14.79 18.55 -28.38
CA ARG A 535 14.40 17.57 -27.36
C ARG A 535 15.66 16.90 -26.77
N PRO A 536 15.77 16.70 -25.45
CA PRO A 536 16.82 15.88 -24.87
C PRO A 536 16.41 14.40 -24.84
N ASP A 537 17.14 13.55 -25.56
CA ASP A 537 17.00 12.09 -25.45
C ASP A 537 17.48 11.59 -24.08
N TYR A 538 16.75 10.64 -23.48
CA TYR A 538 17.10 10.01 -22.20
C TYR A 538 18.31 9.07 -22.34
N ALA A 539 19.50 9.55 -21.96
CA ALA A 539 20.71 8.74 -21.94
C ALA A 539 20.80 7.85 -20.68
N PHE A 540 20.44 6.56 -20.84
CA PHE A 540 20.83 5.50 -19.91
C PHE A 540 22.36 5.39 -19.82
N ILE A 541 22.91 5.26 -18.60
CA ILE A 541 24.31 4.88 -18.38
C ILE A 541 24.39 3.75 -17.36
N ASN A 542 24.37 2.50 -17.85
CA ASN A 542 25.44 1.52 -17.58
C ASN A 542 25.20 0.17 -18.30
N TRP A 543 25.86 -0.06 -19.44
CA TRP A 543 26.47 -1.36 -19.81
C TRP A 543 27.18 -1.25 -21.17
N SER A 544 28.50 -1.46 -21.21
CA SER A 544 29.26 -1.97 -22.37
C SER A 544 30.78 -1.94 -22.13
N ILE A 545 31.36 -3.01 -21.57
CA ILE A 545 32.74 -3.42 -21.89
C ILE A 545 32.76 -4.95 -21.99
N PHE A 546 33.39 -5.47 -23.05
CA PHE A 546 33.59 -6.89 -23.41
C PHE A 546 32.37 -7.71 -23.88
N ARG A 547 32.11 -7.66 -25.19
CA ARG A 547 32.53 -8.75 -26.10
C ARG A 547 32.65 -8.24 -27.54
N GLY A 548 33.86 -8.32 -28.10
CA GLY A 548 34.09 -8.17 -29.53
C GLY A 548 34.69 -9.47 -30.08
N VAL A 549 33.93 -10.22 -30.88
CA VAL A 549 34.40 -11.29 -31.76
C VAL A 549 33.48 -11.34 -32.98
N GLN A 550 34.07 -11.22 -34.18
CA GLN A 550 33.51 -11.52 -35.51
C GLN A 550 32.24 -10.77 -35.99
N GLU A 551 32.46 -9.72 -36.78
CA GLU A 551 31.70 -9.56 -38.04
C GLU A 551 32.42 -10.29 -39.18
N GLY A 552 31.67 -10.83 -40.14
CA GLY A 552 32.23 -11.40 -41.36
C GLY A 552 31.22 -12.09 -42.28
N LEU A 553 30.82 -11.38 -43.35
CA LEU A 553 30.25 -11.82 -44.65
C LEU A 553 28.73 -11.68 -44.91
N GLY A 554 28.40 -11.08 -46.06
CA GLY A 554 27.09 -11.07 -46.75
C GLY A 554 26.11 -9.97 -46.30
N ARG A 555 25.74 -8.93 -47.07
CA ARG A 555 25.15 -8.86 -48.44
C ARG A 555 23.98 -9.86 -48.62
N GLY A 556 22.76 -9.48 -49.00
CA GLY A 556 22.14 -8.20 -49.35
C GLY A 556 20.70 -8.42 -49.91
N TRP A 557 20.13 -7.41 -50.61
CA TRP A 557 18.77 -7.37 -51.23
C TRP A 557 17.57 -7.25 -50.27
N GLN A 558 16.40 -6.69 -50.64
CA GLN A 558 15.93 -5.56 -51.47
C GLN A 558 14.43 -5.77 -51.73
N SER A 559 13.56 -4.81 -51.37
CA SER A 559 12.15 -4.63 -51.84
C SER A 559 11.15 -5.79 -51.61
N GLY A 560 9.82 -5.59 -51.55
CA GLY A 560 9.01 -4.35 -51.54
C GLY A 560 7.56 -4.63 -51.99
N ARG A 561 6.60 -3.79 -51.54
CA ARG A 561 5.20 -3.66 -52.00
C ARG A 561 4.12 -4.69 -51.56
N ARG A 562 3.11 -4.16 -50.84
CA ARG A 562 1.67 -4.51 -50.90
C ARG A 562 1.15 -4.28 -52.36
N PRO A 563 -0.02 -4.80 -52.86
CA PRO A 563 -1.31 -4.74 -52.14
C PRO A 563 -2.49 -5.74 -52.48
N VAL A 564 -3.39 -5.93 -51.50
CA VAL A 564 -4.88 -5.78 -51.57
C VAL A 564 -5.81 -6.75 -52.39
N HIS A 565 -6.97 -7.04 -51.77
CA HIS A 565 -8.32 -7.42 -52.29
C HIS A 565 -8.79 -8.90 -52.50
N THR A 566 -9.57 -9.37 -51.50
CA THR A 566 -10.97 -9.91 -51.55
C THR A 566 -11.42 -11.24 -52.24
N VAL A 567 -12.22 -11.99 -51.44
CA VAL A 567 -13.48 -12.71 -51.76
C VAL A 567 -13.48 -14.19 -52.23
N ALA A 568 -13.94 -15.04 -51.28
CA ALA A 568 -14.88 -16.18 -51.36
C ALA A 568 -14.65 -17.47 -52.20
N ALA A 569 -14.75 -18.59 -51.47
CA ALA A 569 -15.52 -19.83 -51.74
C ALA A 569 -15.39 -20.61 -53.08
N ASP A 570 -15.08 -21.91 -53.00
CA ASP A 570 -16.10 -22.99 -53.11
C ASP A 570 -15.56 -24.36 -52.60
N ARG A 571 -16.44 -25.37 -52.56
CA ARG A 571 -16.39 -26.70 -51.93
C ARG A 571 -15.76 -27.80 -52.79
N SER A 572 -15.27 -28.86 -52.12
CA SER A 572 -15.52 -30.26 -52.53
C SER A 572 -15.13 -31.25 -51.40
N ARG A 573 -16.07 -31.95 -50.73
CA ARG A 573 -16.73 -33.23 -51.11
C ARG A 573 -15.86 -34.51 -51.00
N ARG A 574 -16.14 -35.36 -50.00
CA ARG A 574 -16.70 -36.75 -50.12
C ARG A 574 -16.84 -37.42 -48.73
N ARG A 575 -18.07 -37.82 -48.34
CA ARG A 575 -18.65 -39.20 -48.30
C ARG A 575 -17.96 -40.15 -47.30
N ARG A 576 -18.55 -40.69 -46.22
CA ARG A 576 -19.94 -41.07 -45.79
C ARG A 576 -20.41 -42.50 -46.16
N THR A 577 -20.51 -43.35 -45.15
CA THR A 577 -21.39 -44.55 -44.98
C THR A 577 -21.63 -44.73 -43.46
N ARG A 578 -22.85 -44.56 -42.91
CA ARG A 578 -23.97 -45.54 -42.76
C ARG A 578 -23.63 -46.68 -41.78
N SER A 579 -24.49 -47.16 -40.87
CA SER A 579 -25.94 -46.97 -40.54
C SER A 579 -26.23 -47.65 -39.17
N GLY A 580 -27.35 -47.52 -38.45
CA GLY A 580 -28.64 -46.79 -38.58
C GLY A 580 -29.22 -46.58 -37.16
N ASP A 581 -30.09 -45.59 -36.89
CA ASP A 581 -31.55 -45.59 -37.09
C ASP A 581 -32.33 -46.54 -36.16
N LEU A 582 -33.10 -45.99 -35.21
CA LEU A 582 -34.54 -46.24 -35.07
C LEU A 582 -35.24 -45.32 -34.03
N SER A 583 -36.53 -45.08 -34.30
CA SER A 583 -37.59 -44.50 -33.42
C SER A 583 -37.38 -43.13 -32.77
N ARG A 584 -38.09 -42.14 -33.31
CA ARG A 584 -38.58 -40.96 -32.56
C ARG A 584 -39.71 -41.36 -31.62
N HIS A 585 -39.75 -40.77 -30.44
CA HIS A 585 -40.98 -40.47 -29.72
C HIS A 585 -41.09 -38.94 -29.57
N GLU A 586 -42.21 -38.39 -30.02
CA GLU A 586 -42.84 -37.19 -29.48
C GLU A 586 -43.48 -37.59 -28.13
N ASP A 587 -43.67 -36.76 -27.10
CA ASP A 587 -43.15 -35.45 -26.67
C ASP A 587 -43.50 -35.36 -25.15
N PRO A 588 -43.03 -34.38 -24.34
CA PRO A 588 -43.72 -33.10 -24.38
C PRO A 588 -42.79 -31.88 -24.31
N ALA A 589 -43.20 -30.86 -25.06
CA ALA A 589 -42.77 -29.48 -24.97
C ALA A 589 -42.32 -29.05 -23.55
N MET A 590 -41.03 -28.74 -23.43
CA MET A 590 -40.52 -27.85 -22.39
C MET A 590 -41.37 -26.57 -22.39
N THR A 591 -42.03 -26.29 -21.27
CA THR A 591 -42.81 -25.07 -21.08
C THR A 591 -41.91 -23.85 -21.22
N ALA A 592 -42.41 -22.81 -21.89
CA ALA A 592 -41.66 -21.58 -22.16
C ALA A 592 -41.52 -20.66 -20.92
N SER A 593 -41.45 -21.21 -19.70
CA SER A 593 -41.34 -20.48 -18.43
C SER A 593 -40.03 -20.71 -17.67
N ALA A 594 -39.32 -21.82 -17.90
CA ALA A 594 -38.11 -22.16 -17.13
C ALA A 594 -36.87 -21.30 -17.45
N SER A 595 -36.90 -20.48 -18.51
CA SER A 595 -35.73 -19.67 -18.93
C SER A 595 -35.50 -18.39 -18.11
N ASN A 596 -36.41 -18.05 -17.18
CA ASN A 596 -36.39 -16.81 -16.39
C ASN A 596 -36.43 -17.04 -14.87
N LEU A 597 -35.91 -18.17 -14.37
CA LEU A 597 -35.71 -18.38 -12.93
C LEU A 597 -34.67 -17.36 -12.42
N ARG A 598 -35.17 -16.36 -11.68
CA ARG A 598 -34.41 -15.24 -11.10
C ARG A 598 -34.92 -15.00 -9.68
N ILE A 599 -34.04 -14.69 -8.75
CA ILE A 599 -34.40 -14.37 -7.37
C ILE A 599 -34.91 -12.93 -7.18
N ASN A 600 -35.54 -12.65 -6.03
CA ASN A 600 -35.79 -11.26 -5.63
C ASN A 600 -34.53 -10.65 -5.02
N GLY A 601 -33.73 -9.99 -5.85
CA GLY A 601 -32.48 -9.35 -5.45
C GLY A 601 -32.62 -8.22 -4.42
N ASP A 602 -33.76 -7.53 -4.38
CA ASP A 602 -34.04 -6.53 -3.35
C ASP A 602 -34.19 -7.22 -1.98
N ARG A 603 -35.00 -8.27 -1.91
CA ARG A 603 -35.26 -9.03 -0.66
C ARG A 603 -34.02 -9.76 -0.14
N LEU A 604 -33.15 -10.28 -1.02
CA LEU A 604 -31.84 -10.81 -0.62
C LEU A 604 -30.99 -9.72 0.04
N TRP A 605 -30.84 -8.58 -0.64
CA TRP A 605 -29.99 -7.49 -0.18
C TRP A 605 -30.48 -6.91 1.15
N ASP A 606 -31.79 -6.71 1.29
CA ASP A 606 -32.40 -6.23 2.54
C ASP A 606 -32.18 -7.24 3.68
N SER A 607 -32.28 -8.55 3.41
CA SER A 607 -32.00 -9.60 4.42
C SER A 607 -30.52 -9.60 4.84
N LEU A 608 -29.58 -9.41 3.91
CA LEU A 608 -28.16 -9.27 4.19
C LEU A 608 -27.88 -8.04 5.06
N MET A 609 -28.44 -6.88 4.68
CA MET A 609 -28.23 -5.61 5.39
C MET A 609 -28.91 -5.59 6.76
N GLU A 610 -30.02 -6.31 6.96
CA GLU A 610 -30.63 -6.48 8.27
C GLU A 610 -29.78 -7.39 9.17
N MET A 611 -29.31 -8.53 8.65
CA MET A 611 -28.41 -9.44 9.37
C MET A 611 -27.07 -8.77 9.73
N ALA A 612 -26.57 -7.86 8.89
CA ALA A 612 -25.36 -7.08 9.16
C ALA A 612 -25.48 -6.12 10.36
N LYS A 613 -26.69 -5.81 10.86
CA LYS A 613 -26.86 -4.99 12.06
C LYS A 613 -26.53 -5.74 13.36
N ILE A 614 -26.53 -7.08 13.32
CA ILE A 614 -26.33 -7.91 14.51
C ILE A 614 -24.84 -8.22 14.67
N GLY A 615 -24.27 -7.73 15.77
CA GLY A 615 -22.83 -7.76 16.04
C GLY A 615 -22.03 -6.90 15.06
N PRO A 616 -22.20 -5.56 15.06
CA PRO A 616 -21.45 -4.67 14.18
C PRO A 616 -19.96 -4.60 14.58
N GLY A 617 -19.09 -4.50 13.58
CA GLY A 617 -17.65 -4.26 13.74
C GLY A 617 -17.32 -2.79 14.04
N VAL A 618 -16.03 -2.49 14.25
CA VAL A 618 -15.54 -1.16 14.64
C VAL A 618 -15.39 -0.21 13.44
N ALA A 619 -15.13 -0.76 12.26
CA ALA A 619 -14.89 -0.06 11.00
C ALA A 619 -15.99 -0.28 9.95
N GLY A 620 -17.08 -0.99 10.32
CA GLY A 620 -18.27 -1.17 9.48
C GLY A 620 -18.53 -2.60 8.99
N GLY A 621 -17.74 -3.58 9.44
CA GLY A 621 -17.97 -5.00 9.21
C GLY A 621 -18.85 -5.65 10.28
N ASN A 622 -18.62 -6.93 10.56
CA ASN A 622 -19.30 -7.69 11.60
C ASN A 622 -18.36 -8.47 12.51
N ASN A 623 -18.77 -8.59 13.77
CA ASN A 623 -18.17 -9.40 14.82
C ASN A 623 -19.28 -10.22 15.49
N ARG A 624 -19.84 -11.16 14.73
CA ARG A 624 -20.81 -12.16 15.19
C ARG A 624 -20.11 -13.51 15.30
N GLN A 625 -19.08 -13.58 16.14
CA GLN A 625 -18.37 -14.84 16.39
C GLN A 625 -19.32 -15.90 16.98
N THR A 626 -19.06 -17.17 16.67
CA THR A 626 -19.93 -18.28 17.09
C THR A 626 -20.19 -18.30 18.61
N LEU A 627 -21.40 -18.71 18.99
CA LEU A 627 -21.86 -18.89 20.37
C LEU A 627 -21.75 -17.64 21.25
N THR A 628 -21.65 -16.46 20.63
CA THR A 628 -21.82 -15.16 21.29
C THR A 628 -23.30 -14.79 21.36
N ASP A 629 -23.63 -13.75 22.12
CA ASP A 629 -25.01 -13.29 22.23
C ASP A 629 -25.52 -12.70 20.89
N ALA A 630 -24.62 -12.14 20.07
CA ALA A 630 -24.92 -11.71 18.71
C ALA A 630 -25.17 -12.90 17.75
N ASP A 631 -24.47 -14.03 17.91
CA ASP A 631 -24.78 -15.25 17.15
C ASP A 631 -26.17 -15.80 17.55
N ALA A 632 -26.47 -15.81 18.85
CA ALA A 632 -27.80 -16.18 19.35
C ALA A 632 -28.93 -15.30 18.77
N GLU A 633 -28.72 -13.99 18.68
CA GLU A 633 -29.64 -13.02 18.07
C GLU A 633 -29.80 -13.24 16.57
N GLY A 634 -28.69 -13.45 15.83
CA GLY A 634 -28.70 -13.74 14.39
C GLY A 634 -29.44 -15.04 14.06
N ARG A 635 -29.24 -16.09 14.86
CA ARG A 635 -29.96 -17.37 14.76
C ARG A 635 -31.45 -17.22 15.00
N ALA A 636 -31.86 -16.40 15.97
CA ALA A 636 -33.27 -16.12 16.23
C ALA A 636 -33.92 -15.39 15.04
N LEU A 637 -33.28 -14.33 14.53
CA LEU A 637 -33.76 -13.60 13.34
C LEU A 637 -33.86 -14.50 12.10
N PHE A 638 -32.85 -15.33 11.86
CA PHE A 638 -32.86 -16.29 10.76
C PHE A 638 -33.96 -17.35 10.91
N LYS A 639 -34.23 -17.83 12.14
CA LYS A 639 -35.35 -18.74 12.40
C LYS A 639 -36.70 -18.06 12.12
N ASP A 640 -36.92 -16.84 12.60
CA ASP A 640 -38.17 -16.11 12.35
C ASP A 640 -38.42 -15.89 10.85
N TRP A 641 -37.36 -15.64 10.08
CA TRP A 641 -37.42 -15.55 8.62
C TRP A 641 -37.70 -16.90 7.92
N CYS A 642 -37.21 -18.01 8.48
CA CYS A 642 -37.51 -19.36 8.01
C CYS A 642 -38.98 -19.73 8.29
N ASP A 643 -39.45 -19.50 9.50
CA ASP A 643 -40.85 -19.71 9.91
C ASP A 643 -41.80 -18.90 9.01
N ALA A 644 -41.47 -17.63 8.73
CA ALA A 644 -42.23 -16.76 7.84
C ALA A 644 -42.23 -17.23 6.36
N ALA A 645 -41.20 -17.99 5.95
CA ALA A 645 -41.14 -18.64 4.64
C ALA A 645 -41.82 -20.03 4.61
N GLY A 646 -42.42 -20.48 5.72
CA GLY A 646 -43.08 -21.78 5.83
C GLY A 646 -42.13 -22.96 5.95
N LEU A 647 -40.88 -22.73 6.35
CA LEU A 647 -39.88 -23.77 6.58
C LEU A 647 -40.05 -24.42 7.96
N THR A 648 -39.77 -25.72 8.06
CA THR A 648 -39.70 -26.44 9.35
C THR A 648 -38.25 -26.46 9.84
N MET A 649 -37.96 -25.78 10.94
CA MET A 649 -36.61 -25.75 11.53
C MET A 649 -36.31 -27.01 12.35
N GLY A 650 -35.27 -27.75 11.98
CA GLY A 650 -34.59 -28.74 12.81
C GLY A 650 -33.26 -28.21 13.33
N VAL A 651 -32.81 -28.71 14.48
CA VAL A 651 -31.52 -28.34 15.08
C VAL A 651 -30.84 -29.59 15.64
N ASP A 652 -29.55 -29.77 15.36
CA ASP A 652 -28.76 -30.88 15.88
C ASP A 652 -28.02 -30.53 17.19
N ARG A 653 -27.37 -31.54 17.79
CA ARG A 653 -26.60 -31.34 19.04
C ARG A 653 -25.37 -30.44 18.87
N MET A 654 -24.90 -30.15 17.67
CA MET A 654 -23.88 -29.11 17.39
C MET A 654 -24.48 -27.72 17.18
N GLY A 655 -25.81 -27.59 17.28
CA GLY A 655 -26.54 -26.34 17.03
C GLY A 655 -26.63 -25.98 15.55
N THR A 656 -26.31 -26.89 14.63
CA THR A 656 -26.52 -26.69 13.19
C THR A 656 -28.00 -26.53 12.94
N MET A 657 -28.39 -25.51 12.18
CA MET A 657 -29.79 -25.22 11.87
C MET A 657 -30.14 -25.73 10.47
N PHE A 658 -31.21 -26.52 10.37
CA PHE A 658 -31.67 -27.16 9.14
C PHE A 658 -33.14 -26.80 8.88
N ALA A 659 -33.38 -25.76 8.08
CA ALA A 659 -34.74 -25.30 7.77
C ALA A 659 -35.26 -25.98 6.48
N MET A 660 -36.20 -26.92 6.63
CA MET A 660 -36.67 -27.77 5.55
C MET A 660 -37.95 -27.25 4.88
N ARG A 661 -37.91 -27.18 3.54
CA ARG A 661 -39.08 -27.10 2.65
C ARG A 661 -39.41 -28.52 2.18
N PRO A 662 -40.66 -29.01 2.33
CA PRO A 662 -41.03 -30.32 1.83
C PRO A 662 -40.95 -30.38 0.29
N GLY A 663 -40.66 -31.59 -0.22
CA GLY A 663 -40.82 -31.95 -1.63
C GLY A 663 -42.04 -32.84 -1.83
N GLU A 664 -42.36 -33.14 -3.10
CA GLU A 664 -43.48 -34.02 -3.47
C GLU A 664 -43.23 -35.50 -3.17
N ASP A 665 -41.96 -35.92 -3.11
CA ASP A 665 -41.54 -37.26 -2.71
C ASP A 665 -40.97 -37.21 -1.28
N PRO A 666 -41.73 -37.59 -0.25
CA PRO A 666 -41.29 -37.49 1.14
C PRO A 666 -40.19 -38.49 1.51
N ASP A 667 -40.00 -39.54 0.69
CA ASP A 667 -38.93 -40.53 0.86
C ASP A 667 -37.65 -40.15 0.08
N ALA A 668 -37.69 -39.09 -0.74
CA ALA A 668 -36.54 -38.59 -1.46
C ALA A 668 -35.56 -37.84 -0.55
N LEU A 669 -34.26 -38.13 -0.69
CA LEU A 669 -33.21 -37.42 0.02
C LEU A 669 -33.23 -35.91 -0.31
N PRO A 670 -33.10 -34.99 0.65
CA PRO A 670 -33.17 -33.55 0.38
C PRO A 670 -31.95 -33.02 -0.39
N VAL A 671 -32.14 -31.96 -1.16
CA VAL A 671 -31.04 -31.10 -1.63
C VAL A 671 -30.77 -30.05 -0.56
N TYR A 672 -29.54 -30.01 -0.05
CA TYR A 672 -29.12 -29.06 0.97
C TYR A 672 -28.44 -27.87 0.30
N VAL A 673 -28.69 -26.68 0.82
CA VAL A 673 -28.06 -25.45 0.34
C VAL A 673 -27.83 -24.49 1.52
N GLY A 674 -26.67 -23.87 1.63
CA GLY A 674 -26.32 -23.06 2.81
C GLY A 674 -24.84 -22.77 2.98
N SER A 675 -24.48 -22.34 4.18
CA SER A 675 -23.12 -22.05 4.66
C SER A 675 -23.21 -21.75 6.18
N HIS A 676 -22.61 -20.67 6.70
CA HIS A 676 -22.61 -20.24 8.10
C HIS A 676 -23.08 -18.79 8.31
N LEU A 677 -23.50 -18.46 9.53
CA LEU A 677 -23.85 -17.09 9.96
C LEU A 677 -22.82 -16.47 10.92
N ASP A 678 -21.93 -17.26 11.52
CA ASP A 678 -20.87 -16.71 12.38
C ASP A 678 -19.73 -16.09 11.57
N THR A 679 -19.04 -15.09 12.14
CA THR A 679 -18.00 -14.30 11.45
C THR A 679 -16.68 -14.31 12.20
N GLN A 680 -15.57 -14.04 11.50
CA GLN A 680 -14.31 -13.60 12.12
C GLN A 680 -14.51 -12.38 13.05
N PRO A 681 -13.58 -12.12 14.00
CA PRO A 681 -13.69 -11.01 14.96
C PRO A 681 -13.62 -9.61 14.32
N THR A 682 -13.07 -9.54 13.12
CA THR A 682 -12.98 -8.36 12.25
C THR A 682 -13.51 -8.73 10.85
N GLY A 683 -14.54 -9.58 10.79
CA GLY A 683 -15.11 -10.09 9.56
C GLY A 683 -15.93 -9.06 8.81
N GLY A 684 -16.29 -9.39 7.57
CA GLY A 684 -17.25 -8.60 6.81
C GLY A 684 -18.70 -9.01 7.03
N LYS A 685 -19.56 -8.54 6.14
CA LYS A 685 -21.03 -8.70 6.25
C LYS A 685 -21.55 -9.91 5.47
N TYR A 686 -20.73 -10.48 4.57
CA TYR A 686 -21.19 -11.30 3.45
C TYR A 686 -20.56 -12.70 3.42
N ASP A 687 -19.31 -12.88 3.86
CA ASP A 687 -18.67 -14.20 3.88
C ASP A 687 -19.47 -15.18 4.76
N GLY A 688 -19.78 -16.36 4.20
CA GLY A 688 -20.77 -17.32 4.72
C GLY A 688 -22.23 -16.88 4.72
N VAL A 689 -22.51 -15.68 5.24
CA VAL A 689 -23.85 -15.11 5.43
C VAL A 689 -24.63 -15.06 4.11
N LEU A 690 -23.95 -14.76 3.00
CA LEU A 690 -24.52 -14.79 1.65
C LEU A 690 -25.01 -16.20 1.26
N GLY A 691 -24.31 -17.26 1.65
CA GLY A 691 -24.72 -18.64 1.40
C GLY A 691 -26.01 -18.99 2.13
N VAL A 692 -26.11 -18.65 3.42
CA VAL A 692 -27.30 -18.94 4.25
C VAL A 692 -28.51 -18.11 3.78
N LEU A 693 -28.34 -16.81 3.53
CA LEU A 693 -29.45 -15.94 3.15
C LEU A 693 -29.83 -16.05 1.67
N GLY A 694 -28.87 -16.38 0.79
CA GLY A 694 -29.14 -16.77 -0.59
C GLY A 694 -29.95 -18.07 -0.67
N ALA A 695 -29.60 -19.07 0.14
CA ALA A 695 -30.36 -20.31 0.29
C ALA A 695 -31.81 -20.09 0.77
N LEU A 696 -32.03 -19.18 1.71
CA LEU A 696 -33.36 -18.75 2.13
C LEU A 696 -34.11 -18.01 1.01
N GLU A 697 -33.44 -17.14 0.26
CA GLU A 697 -34.05 -16.42 -0.85
C GLU A 697 -34.45 -17.35 -2.01
N ILE A 698 -33.70 -18.42 -2.26
CA ILE A 698 -34.07 -19.51 -3.18
C ILE A 698 -35.43 -20.08 -2.80
N VAL A 699 -35.63 -20.46 -1.53
CA VAL A 699 -36.92 -20.96 -1.04
C VAL A 699 -38.03 -19.93 -1.19
N ARG A 700 -37.78 -18.67 -0.82
CA ARG A 700 -38.78 -17.59 -0.93
C ARG A 700 -39.19 -17.37 -2.39
N THR A 701 -38.23 -17.33 -3.31
CA THR A 701 -38.47 -17.22 -4.75
C THR A 701 -39.25 -18.43 -5.28
N MET A 702 -38.93 -19.65 -4.85
CA MET A 702 -39.70 -20.84 -5.22
C MET A 702 -41.15 -20.79 -4.73
N ASN A 703 -41.38 -20.24 -3.53
CA ASN A 703 -42.73 -20.06 -2.99
C ASN A 703 -43.51 -18.97 -3.77
N ASP A 704 -42.87 -17.84 -4.09
CA ASP A 704 -43.48 -16.77 -4.90
C ASP A 704 -43.85 -17.25 -6.32
N LEU A 705 -43.03 -18.12 -6.92
CA LEU A 705 -43.25 -18.73 -8.22
C LEU A 705 -44.16 -19.97 -8.19
N GLY A 706 -44.53 -20.46 -6.99
CA GLY A 706 -45.34 -21.67 -6.82
C GLY A 706 -44.64 -22.99 -7.19
N LEU A 707 -43.31 -23.00 -7.33
CA LEU A 707 -42.53 -24.14 -7.84
C LEU A 707 -42.55 -25.33 -6.89
N ARG A 708 -42.80 -26.53 -7.45
CA ARG A 708 -42.85 -27.79 -6.70
C ARG A 708 -41.70 -28.69 -7.16
N THR A 709 -40.89 -29.13 -6.20
CA THR A 709 -39.75 -30.03 -6.45
C THR A 709 -40.04 -31.42 -5.93
N LYS A 710 -39.50 -32.43 -6.60
CA LYS A 710 -39.58 -33.82 -6.14
C LYS A 710 -38.86 -33.97 -4.81
N HIS A 711 -37.59 -33.56 -4.79
CA HIS A 711 -36.77 -33.63 -3.58
C HIS A 711 -37.10 -32.46 -2.64
N PRO A 712 -37.12 -32.68 -1.31
CA PRO A 712 -37.16 -31.60 -0.33
C PRO A 712 -35.91 -30.70 -0.44
N ILE A 713 -36.01 -29.46 0.03
CA ILE A 713 -34.87 -28.52 0.09
C ILE A 713 -34.60 -28.15 1.54
N VAL A 714 -33.33 -28.17 1.95
CA VAL A 714 -32.92 -27.81 3.32
C VAL A 714 -31.95 -26.63 3.28
N VAL A 715 -32.40 -25.49 3.80
CA VAL A 715 -31.54 -24.33 4.07
C VAL A 715 -30.71 -24.63 5.31
N THR A 716 -29.39 -24.52 5.20
CA THR A 716 -28.45 -24.93 6.26
C THR A 716 -27.64 -23.74 6.78
N ASN A 717 -27.54 -23.63 8.10
CA ASN A 717 -26.60 -22.76 8.80
C ASN A 717 -25.73 -23.61 9.73
N TRP A 718 -24.49 -23.87 9.32
CA TRP A 718 -23.49 -24.60 10.11
C TRP A 718 -22.98 -23.75 11.28
N THR A 719 -22.60 -24.43 12.37
CA THR A 719 -22.03 -23.77 13.56
C THR A 719 -20.51 -23.85 13.54
N ASN A 720 -19.86 -22.70 13.68
CA ASN A 720 -18.40 -22.59 13.80
C ASN A 720 -17.70 -23.13 12.54
N GLU A 721 -18.05 -22.55 11.40
CA GLU A 721 -17.24 -22.65 10.18
C GLU A 721 -15.92 -21.90 10.44
N GLU A 722 -16.01 -20.62 10.80
CA GLU A 722 -14.87 -19.69 10.87
C GLU A 722 -13.75 -20.13 11.83
N GLY A 723 -14.08 -20.93 12.85
CA GLY A 723 -13.16 -21.38 13.90
C GLY A 723 -12.55 -20.26 14.74
N ALA A 724 -12.99 -19.01 14.53
CA ALA A 724 -12.42 -17.78 15.08
C ALA A 724 -12.30 -17.80 16.61
N ARG A 725 -13.36 -18.30 17.26
CA ARG A 725 -13.48 -18.41 18.71
C ARG A 725 -13.11 -19.81 19.21
N PHE A 726 -13.55 -20.86 18.53
CA PHE A 726 -13.25 -22.25 18.86
C PHE A 726 -12.61 -22.96 17.67
N ALA A 727 -11.29 -23.12 17.67
CA ALA A 727 -10.59 -23.89 16.65
C ALA A 727 -10.77 -25.42 16.89
N PRO A 728 -10.82 -26.27 15.85
CA PRO A 728 -10.66 -25.95 14.42
C PRO A 728 -11.90 -25.31 13.78
N ALA A 729 -11.68 -24.75 12.59
CA ALA A 729 -12.72 -24.35 11.65
C ALA A 729 -13.56 -25.55 11.15
N MET A 730 -14.73 -25.26 10.58
CA MET A 730 -15.71 -26.23 10.06
C MET A 730 -16.06 -27.32 11.08
N MET A 731 -16.28 -26.93 12.35
CA MET A 731 -16.34 -27.91 13.44
C MET A 731 -17.63 -28.73 13.40
N ALA A 732 -18.78 -28.10 13.15
CA ALA A 732 -20.06 -28.82 13.10
C ALA A 732 -20.15 -29.77 11.90
N SER A 733 -19.78 -29.32 10.69
CA SER A 733 -19.75 -30.17 9.50
C SER A 733 -18.69 -31.28 9.60
N GLY A 734 -17.55 -31.04 10.27
CA GLY A 734 -16.56 -32.07 10.59
C GLY A 734 -17.08 -33.12 11.58
N VAL A 735 -17.90 -32.76 12.58
CA VAL A 735 -18.60 -33.75 13.43
C VAL A 735 -19.67 -34.49 12.61
N PHE A 736 -20.40 -33.79 11.73
CA PHE A 736 -21.42 -34.38 10.84
C PHE A 736 -20.85 -35.42 9.88
N ALA A 737 -19.67 -35.18 9.32
CA ALA A 737 -18.93 -36.13 8.49
C ALA A 737 -18.22 -37.24 9.28
N GLY A 738 -18.18 -37.14 10.62
CA GLY A 738 -17.50 -38.10 11.50
C GLY A 738 -15.98 -37.91 11.61
N ALA A 739 -15.42 -36.81 11.11
CA ALA A 739 -14.01 -36.45 11.25
C ALA A 739 -13.66 -36.02 12.69
N PHE A 740 -14.63 -35.46 13.42
CA PHE A 740 -14.52 -35.10 14.83
C PHE A 740 -15.59 -35.80 15.67
N SER A 741 -15.31 -36.08 16.94
CA SER A 741 -16.34 -36.54 17.87
C SER A 741 -17.06 -35.36 18.53
N LEU A 742 -18.31 -35.58 18.94
CA LEU A 742 -19.08 -34.56 19.68
C LEU A 742 -18.38 -34.15 20.98
N ASP A 743 -17.82 -35.11 21.72
CA ASP A 743 -17.05 -34.85 22.94
C ASP A 743 -15.79 -34.01 22.65
N TYR A 744 -15.11 -34.25 21.53
CA TYR A 744 -13.98 -33.43 21.10
C TYR A 744 -14.43 -31.99 20.86
N ALA A 745 -15.50 -31.79 20.08
CA ALA A 745 -16.05 -30.47 19.78
C ALA A 745 -16.48 -29.72 21.06
N TYR A 746 -17.25 -30.36 21.93
CA TYR A 746 -17.70 -29.77 23.20
C TYR A 746 -16.52 -29.41 24.13
N SER A 747 -15.43 -30.19 24.10
CA SER A 747 -14.23 -29.93 24.91
C SER A 747 -13.38 -28.75 24.43
N ARG A 748 -13.62 -28.23 23.22
CA ARG A 748 -12.87 -27.09 22.67
C ARG A 748 -13.12 -25.84 23.50
N LYS A 749 -12.09 -25.01 23.65
CA LYS A 749 -12.13 -23.81 24.49
C LYS A 749 -11.74 -22.55 23.73
N ASP A 750 -12.38 -21.45 24.08
CA ASP A 750 -11.99 -20.12 23.63
C ASP A 750 -10.81 -19.57 24.44
N ARG A 751 -10.36 -18.35 24.09
CA ARG A 751 -9.21 -17.69 24.71
C ARG A 751 -9.41 -17.38 26.20
N ASP A 752 -10.66 -17.26 26.65
CA ASP A 752 -11.04 -17.02 28.04
C ASP A 752 -11.27 -18.34 28.82
N GLY A 753 -11.13 -19.49 28.15
CA GLY A 753 -11.21 -20.83 28.74
C GLY A 753 -12.63 -21.39 28.87
N LYS A 754 -13.64 -20.71 28.32
CA LYS A 754 -15.02 -21.21 28.22
C LYS A 754 -15.07 -22.36 27.22
N SER A 755 -15.92 -23.37 27.45
CA SER A 755 -16.06 -24.49 26.51
C SER A 755 -17.12 -24.24 25.45
N PHE A 756 -16.97 -24.86 24.28
CA PHE A 756 -17.96 -24.82 23.21
C PHE A 756 -19.30 -25.39 23.67
N GLY A 757 -19.28 -26.54 24.37
CA GLY A 757 -20.51 -27.20 24.86
C GLY A 757 -21.29 -26.34 25.85
N ASP A 758 -20.59 -25.72 26.81
CA ASP A 758 -21.22 -24.83 27.80
C ASP A 758 -21.81 -23.58 27.14
N GLU A 759 -21.10 -22.98 26.18
CA GLU A 759 -21.57 -21.77 25.49
C GLU A 759 -22.72 -22.05 24.52
N LEU A 760 -22.73 -23.19 23.81
CA LEU A 760 -23.85 -23.61 22.97
C LEU A 760 -25.11 -23.86 23.81
N GLN A 761 -24.94 -24.49 24.99
CA GLN A 761 -26.02 -24.64 25.96
C GLN A 761 -26.47 -23.28 26.51
N ARG A 762 -25.54 -22.34 26.77
CA ARG A 762 -25.84 -21.00 27.29
C ARG A 762 -26.66 -20.16 26.32
N ILE A 763 -26.39 -20.22 25.01
CA ILE A 763 -27.18 -19.51 24.00
C ILE A 763 -28.53 -20.20 23.67
N GLY A 764 -28.76 -21.41 24.19
CA GLY A 764 -30.04 -22.12 24.06
C GLY A 764 -30.25 -22.87 22.74
N TRP A 765 -29.20 -23.10 21.95
CA TRP A 765 -29.29 -23.70 20.61
C TRP A 765 -28.76 -25.15 20.53
N VAL A 766 -28.66 -25.87 21.66
CA VAL A 766 -28.43 -27.33 21.63
C VAL A 766 -29.71 -28.02 21.16
N GLY A 767 -29.69 -28.60 19.96
CA GLY A 767 -30.81 -29.36 19.43
C GLY A 767 -30.89 -30.82 19.91
N GLU A 768 -32.01 -31.48 19.58
CA GLU A 768 -32.26 -32.88 19.95
C GLU A 768 -31.75 -33.88 18.91
N GLU A 769 -31.50 -33.44 17.66
CA GLU A 769 -31.14 -34.35 16.56
C GLU A 769 -29.70 -34.87 16.66
N GLU A 770 -29.50 -36.14 16.30
CA GLU A 770 -28.18 -36.75 16.23
C GLU A 770 -27.38 -36.23 15.02
N VAL A 771 -26.21 -35.66 15.31
CA VAL A 771 -25.31 -35.06 14.32
C VAL A 771 -24.83 -36.14 13.34
N GLY A 772 -24.92 -35.90 12.04
CA GLY A 772 -24.60 -36.87 10.99
C GLY A 772 -25.69 -37.92 10.68
N ALA A 773 -26.81 -37.94 11.42
CA ALA A 773 -27.93 -38.85 11.14
C ALA A 773 -28.65 -38.49 9.83
N ARG A 774 -28.76 -37.19 9.52
CA ARG A 774 -29.32 -36.69 8.26
C ARG A 774 -28.54 -37.22 7.05
N LYS A 775 -29.26 -37.39 5.93
CA LYS A 775 -28.71 -37.79 4.63
C LYS A 775 -29.09 -36.75 3.58
N MET A 776 -28.24 -36.57 2.58
CA MET A 776 -28.37 -35.53 1.56
C MET A 776 -28.35 -36.18 0.18
N HIS A 777 -29.11 -35.62 -0.77
CA HIS A 777 -28.99 -35.95 -2.19
C HIS A 777 -27.81 -35.21 -2.82
N ALA A 778 -27.69 -33.93 -2.48
CA ALA A 778 -26.63 -33.02 -2.89
C ALA A 778 -26.46 -31.90 -1.83
N TYR A 779 -25.28 -31.28 -1.76
CA TYR A 779 -25.03 -30.03 -1.02
C TYR A 779 -24.47 -28.95 -1.96
N PHE A 780 -24.98 -27.73 -1.83
CA PHE A 780 -24.46 -26.55 -2.50
C PHE A 780 -24.14 -25.44 -1.51
N GLU A 781 -22.98 -24.81 -1.68
CA GLU A 781 -22.52 -23.74 -0.79
C GLU A 781 -22.04 -22.52 -1.58
N LEU A 782 -22.45 -21.33 -1.13
CA LEU A 782 -22.13 -20.05 -1.75
C LEU A 782 -21.36 -19.17 -0.78
N HIS A 783 -20.21 -18.70 -1.22
CA HIS A 783 -19.38 -17.72 -0.51
C HIS A 783 -19.04 -16.54 -1.42
N ILE A 784 -18.44 -15.51 -0.84
CA ILE A 784 -17.69 -14.51 -1.60
C ILE A 784 -16.30 -15.06 -1.97
N GLU A 785 -15.65 -14.50 -2.97
CA GLU A 785 -14.29 -14.89 -3.32
C GLU A 785 -13.28 -14.41 -2.27
N GLN A 786 -12.57 -15.36 -1.67
CA GLN A 786 -11.44 -15.10 -0.78
C GLN A 786 -10.15 -14.84 -1.57
N GLY A 787 -10.25 -13.92 -2.54
CA GLY A 787 -9.23 -13.59 -3.54
C GLY A 787 -9.77 -12.57 -4.57
N PRO A 788 -8.90 -11.92 -5.36
CA PRO A 788 -9.31 -10.84 -6.28
C PRO A 788 -9.51 -11.30 -7.73
N ILE A 789 -9.64 -12.61 -8.00
CA ILE A 789 -9.51 -13.17 -9.37
C ILE A 789 -10.75 -12.88 -10.22
N LEU A 790 -11.95 -13.08 -9.68
CA LEU A 790 -13.21 -12.85 -10.40
C LEU A 790 -13.41 -11.37 -10.71
N GLU A 791 -13.12 -10.48 -9.76
CA GLU A 791 -13.16 -9.03 -9.99
C GLU A 791 -12.14 -8.62 -11.06
N ALA A 792 -10.88 -9.05 -10.92
CA ALA A 792 -9.81 -8.69 -11.86
C ALA A 792 -10.00 -9.25 -13.28
N GLU A 793 -10.68 -10.39 -13.43
CA GLU A 793 -11.00 -11.00 -14.73
C GLU A 793 -12.39 -10.60 -15.28
N GLY A 794 -13.16 -9.81 -14.55
CA GLY A 794 -14.52 -9.41 -14.94
C GLY A 794 -15.46 -10.61 -15.08
N LYS A 795 -15.47 -11.50 -14.08
CA LYS A 795 -16.34 -12.68 -13.99
C LYS A 795 -17.31 -12.53 -12.83
N GLU A 796 -18.56 -12.87 -13.03
CA GLU A 796 -19.59 -12.83 -11.98
C GLU A 796 -19.63 -14.12 -11.16
N ILE A 797 -19.09 -15.23 -11.69
CA ILE A 797 -19.24 -16.57 -11.08
C ILE A 797 -17.93 -17.35 -11.04
N GLY A 798 -17.51 -17.75 -9.84
CA GLY A 798 -16.48 -18.78 -9.63
C GLY A 798 -17.11 -20.14 -9.40
N VAL A 799 -16.98 -21.07 -10.34
CA VAL A 799 -17.37 -22.47 -10.13
C VAL A 799 -16.23 -23.18 -9.43
N VAL A 800 -16.36 -23.45 -8.14
CA VAL A 800 -15.29 -24.06 -7.35
C VAL A 800 -15.28 -25.55 -7.62
N THR A 801 -14.18 -26.04 -8.17
CA THR A 801 -14.01 -27.44 -8.59
C THR A 801 -13.29 -28.29 -7.54
N HIS A 802 -12.44 -27.66 -6.74
CA HIS A 802 -11.61 -28.30 -5.72
C HIS A 802 -11.39 -27.35 -4.53
N CYS A 803 -11.12 -27.90 -3.35
CA CYS A 803 -10.51 -27.17 -2.24
C CYS A 803 -9.10 -27.69 -2.00
N GLN A 804 -8.15 -26.80 -1.71
CA GLN A 804 -6.75 -27.19 -1.48
C GLN A 804 -6.61 -27.95 -0.17
N GLY A 805 -5.95 -29.10 -0.23
CA GLY A 805 -5.42 -29.75 0.95
C GLY A 805 -4.20 -28.99 1.47
N LEU A 806 -3.89 -29.15 2.75
CA LEU A 806 -2.74 -28.53 3.42
C LEU A 806 -2.00 -29.50 4.34
N TRP A 807 -0.73 -29.20 4.58
CA TRP A 807 0.02 -29.65 5.75
C TRP A 807 0.62 -28.46 6.47
N TRP A 808 0.45 -28.43 7.80
CA TRP A 808 1.27 -27.63 8.71
C TRP A 808 2.26 -28.55 9.42
N LEU A 809 3.54 -28.31 9.19
CA LEU A 809 4.65 -29.09 9.74
C LEU A 809 5.44 -28.20 10.71
N GLU A 810 5.41 -28.50 12.01
CA GLU A 810 6.32 -27.85 12.97
C GLU A 810 7.69 -28.53 12.92
N PHE A 811 8.71 -27.73 12.64
CA PHE A 811 10.11 -28.10 12.74
C PHE A 811 10.65 -27.68 14.10
N THR A 812 11.24 -28.61 14.85
CA THR A 812 12.08 -28.31 16.01
C THR A 812 13.53 -28.71 15.70
N LEU A 813 14.38 -27.72 15.50
CA LEU A 813 15.81 -27.88 15.25
C LEU A 813 16.61 -27.70 16.55
N THR A 814 17.46 -28.68 16.87
CA THR A 814 18.32 -28.68 18.06
C THR A 814 19.78 -28.51 17.65
N GLY A 815 20.33 -27.33 17.93
CA GLY A 815 21.72 -26.98 17.70
C GLY A 815 22.55 -27.01 18.98
N LYS A 816 23.61 -26.19 19.03
CA LYS A 816 24.42 -26.00 20.23
C LYS A 816 24.68 -24.52 20.49
N GLU A 817 24.32 -24.09 21.69
CA GLU A 817 24.64 -22.76 22.19
C GLU A 817 26.16 -22.52 22.16
N ALA A 818 26.56 -21.43 21.53
CA ALA A 818 27.96 -21.11 21.30
C ALA A 818 28.15 -19.60 21.10
N HIS A 819 29.14 -19.01 21.75
CA HIS A 819 29.40 -17.58 21.63
C HIS A 819 29.97 -17.23 20.24
N THR A 820 29.24 -16.41 19.49
CA THR A 820 29.49 -16.14 18.06
C THR A 820 30.82 -15.45 17.78
N GLY A 821 31.42 -14.80 18.79
CA GLY A 821 32.73 -14.14 18.68
C GLY A 821 33.94 -15.03 19.04
N SER A 822 33.76 -16.16 19.71
CA SER A 822 34.87 -16.97 20.24
C SER A 822 34.86 -18.45 19.85
N THR A 823 33.71 -19.04 19.51
CA THR A 823 33.65 -20.41 19.00
C THR A 823 34.11 -20.48 17.54
N PRO A 824 35.16 -21.25 17.18
CA PRO A 824 35.61 -21.41 15.79
C PRO A 824 34.51 -21.91 14.85
N MET A 825 34.51 -21.46 13.59
CA MET A 825 33.43 -21.76 12.63
C MET A 825 33.17 -23.26 12.41
N ASN A 826 34.24 -24.06 12.39
CA ASN A 826 34.18 -25.51 12.18
C ASN A 826 33.68 -26.32 13.40
N LEU A 827 33.42 -25.67 14.54
CA LEU A 827 32.94 -26.30 15.77
C LEU A 827 31.50 -25.89 16.13
N ARG A 828 30.81 -25.18 15.23
CA ARG A 828 29.45 -24.65 15.43
C ARG A 828 28.40 -25.63 14.93
N VAL A 829 27.42 -25.92 15.78
CA VAL A 829 26.19 -26.62 15.39
C VAL A 829 25.06 -25.59 15.36
N ASN A 830 24.83 -25.00 14.18
CA ASN A 830 24.05 -23.76 14.04
C ASN A 830 22.62 -24.04 13.54
N ALA A 831 21.67 -24.20 14.48
CA ALA A 831 20.27 -24.40 14.14
C ALA A 831 19.66 -23.26 13.30
N GLY A 832 20.11 -22.02 13.50
CA GLY A 832 19.66 -20.88 12.69
C GLY A 832 20.12 -20.94 11.22
N LEU A 833 21.27 -21.55 10.94
CA LEU A 833 21.74 -21.79 9.56
C LEU A 833 20.99 -22.95 8.91
N ALA A 834 20.67 -24.00 9.68
CA ALA A 834 19.85 -25.11 9.19
C ALA A 834 18.44 -24.61 8.84
N MET A 835 17.80 -23.82 9.72
CA MET A 835 16.54 -23.14 9.45
C MET A 835 16.61 -22.35 8.14
N ALA A 836 17.56 -21.42 7.99
CA ALA A 836 17.64 -20.55 6.81
C ALA A 836 17.72 -21.33 5.48
N ARG A 837 18.37 -22.50 5.46
CA ARG A 837 18.42 -23.39 4.29
C ARG A 837 17.13 -24.16 4.06
N ILE A 838 16.43 -24.56 5.12
CA ILE A 838 15.11 -25.20 5.00
C ILE A 838 14.08 -24.22 4.44
N LEU A 839 14.10 -22.94 4.85
CA LEU A 839 13.23 -21.89 4.29
C LEU A 839 13.44 -21.71 2.77
N GLU A 840 14.70 -21.65 2.32
CA GLU A 840 15.06 -21.57 0.90
C GLU A 840 14.60 -22.82 0.13
N MET A 841 14.77 -24.01 0.72
CA MET A 841 14.33 -25.29 0.14
C MET A 841 12.80 -25.38 0.04
N VAL A 842 12.04 -24.96 1.07
CA VAL A 842 10.56 -24.94 1.04
C VAL A 842 10.05 -24.06 -0.10
N GLN A 843 10.64 -22.87 -0.30
CA GLN A 843 10.31 -22.01 -1.44
C GLN A 843 10.61 -22.71 -2.78
N ALA A 844 11.76 -23.38 -2.91
CA ALA A 844 12.10 -24.12 -4.12
C ALA A 844 11.10 -25.26 -4.40
N VAL A 845 10.73 -26.04 -3.37
CA VAL A 845 9.73 -27.11 -3.48
C VAL A 845 8.38 -26.54 -3.94
N ALA A 846 7.91 -25.43 -3.35
CA ALA A 846 6.65 -24.80 -3.77
C ALA A 846 6.67 -24.27 -5.21
N MET A 847 7.81 -23.73 -5.67
CA MET A 847 7.97 -23.27 -7.06
C MET A 847 8.06 -24.43 -8.05
N ASP A 848 8.73 -25.52 -7.69
CA ASP A 848 8.85 -26.73 -8.53
C ASP A 848 7.52 -27.45 -8.76
N HIS A 849 6.54 -27.28 -7.87
CA HIS A 849 5.21 -27.91 -7.95
C HIS A 849 4.12 -27.03 -8.60
N GLN A 850 4.47 -25.84 -9.10
CA GLN A 850 3.54 -24.99 -9.86
C GLN A 850 3.02 -25.70 -11.14
N PRO A 851 1.82 -25.32 -11.65
CA PRO A 851 0.83 -24.43 -11.05
C PRO A 851 0.03 -25.12 -9.94
N ASN A 852 -0.74 -24.34 -9.18
CA ASN A 852 -1.69 -24.81 -8.16
C ASN A 852 -1.01 -25.57 -7.00
N ALA A 853 0.13 -25.07 -6.55
CA ALA A 853 0.74 -25.43 -5.28
C ALA A 853 1.24 -24.15 -4.62
N VAL A 854 1.20 -24.07 -3.29
CA VAL A 854 1.79 -22.98 -2.53
C VAL A 854 2.54 -23.53 -1.33
N GLY A 855 3.53 -22.79 -0.85
CA GLY A 855 4.27 -23.16 0.34
C GLY A 855 5.03 -21.97 0.91
N GLY A 856 5.15 -21.95 2.24
CA GLY A 856 5.77 -20.86 2.99
C GLY A 856 6.11 -21.27 4.41
N VAL A 857 6.69 -20.33 5.16
CA VAL A 857 7.08 -20.54 6.55
C VAL A 857 6.51 -19.41 7.40
N GLY A 858 5.71 -19.78 8.41
CA GLY A 858 4.98 -18.86 9.27
C GLY A 858 5.74 -18.55 10.56
N GLN A 859 5.20 -19.00 11.69
CA GLN A 859 5.75 -18.78 13.03
C GLN A 859 7.21 -19.26 13.14
N MET A 860 8.06 -18.49 13.83
CA MET A 860 9.47 -18.83 14.11
C MET A 860 9.86 -18.39 15.52
N VAL A 861 10.56 -19.24 16.27
CA VAL A 861 11.01 -19.01 17.65
C VAL A 861 12.46 -19.46 17.83
N PHE A 862 13.30 -18.58 18.36
CA PHE A 862 14.72 -18.85 18.66
C PHE A 862 14.96 -18.95 20.16
N SER A 863 15.72 -19.96 20.60
CA SER A 863 16.13 -20.10 22.01
C SER A 863 17.60 -20.53 22.14
N PRO A 864 18.43 -19.83 22.93
CA PRO A 864 18.17 -18.51 23.50
C PRO A 864 18.16 -17.44 22.38
N ASN A 865 17.23 -16.49 22.44
CA ASN A 865 17.18 -15.35 21.53
C ASN A 865 18.23 -14.28 21.90
N SER A 866 19.51 -14.63 21.79
CA SER A 866 20.63 -13.80 22.25
C SER A 866 21.48 -13.26 21.10
N ARG A 867 21.89 -11.99 21.22
CA ARG A 867 22.58 -11.23 20.15
C ARG A 867 23.96 -11.79 19.76
N ASN A 868 24.60 -12.54 20.65
CA ASN A 868 25.98 -13.05 20.50
C ASN A 868 26.12 -14.54 20.81
N VAL A 869 25.01 -15.29 20.88
CA VAL A 869 25.02 -16.75 21.10
C VAL A 869 24.21 -17.41 19.99
N LEU A 870 24.73 -18.50 19.41
CA LEU A 870 23.95 -19.31 18.47
C LEU A 870 22.75 -19.94 19.19
N PRO A 871 21.58 -20.05 18.55
CA PRO A 871 20.43 -20.73 19.14
C PRO A 871 20.74 -22.21 19.38
N GLY A 872 20.44 -22.68 20.60
CA GLY A 872 20.44 -24.10 20.95
C GLY A 872 19.18 -24.82 20.45
N LYS A 873 18.06 -24.11 20.33
CA LYS A 873 16.81 -24.60 19.70
C LYS A 873 16.21 -23.52 18.79
N VAL A 874 15.67 -23.94 17.66
CA VAL A 874 14.83 -23.12 16.78
C VAL A 874 13.57 -23.91 16.44
N THR A 875 12.40 -23.32 16.62
CA THR A 875 11.10 -23.94 16.29
C THR A 875 10.36 -23.08 15.26
N PHE A 876 9.81 -23.67 14.21
CA PHE A 876 9.06 -22.94 13.18
C PHE A 876 8.06 -23.81 12.41
N THR A 877 7.05 -23.20 11.79
CA THR A 877 5.99 -23.93 11.08
C THR A 877 6.06 -23.71 9.57
N VAL A 878 6.08 -24.79 8.79
CA VAL A 878 5.95 -24.80 7.32
C VAL A 878 4.49 -25.05 6.95
N ASP A 879 3.91 -24.20 6.10
CA ASP A 879 2.60 -24.39 5.46
C ASP A 879 2.84 -24.78 4.00
N ILE A 880 2.23 -25.87 3.54
CA ILE A 880 2.17 -26.25 2.12
C ILE A 880 0.75 -26.62 1.73
N ARG A 881 0.31 -26.23 0.53
CA ARG A 881 -1.04 -26.52 0.02
C ARG A 881 -1.05 -26.90 -1.46
N SER A 882 -1.96 -27.79 -1.83
CA SER A 882 -2.25 -28.15 -3.23
C SER A 882 -3.61 -28.84 -3.34
N PRO A 883 -4.36 -28.69 -4.45
CA PRO A 883 -5.60 -29.43 -4.71
C PRO A 883 -5.35 -30.84 -5.29
N SER A 884 -4.09 -31.29 -5.30
CA SER A 884 -3.70 -32.63 -5.76
C SER A 884 -2.97 -33.34 -4.62
N GLN A 885 -3.50 -34.50 -4.21
CA GLN A 885 -2.89 -35.34 -3.15
C GLN A 885 -1.45 -35.69 -3.51
N ASP A 886 -1.23 -36.24 -4.72
CA ASP A 886 0.08 -36.63 -5.22
C ASP A 886 1.11 -35.49 -5.13
N LYS A 887 0.70 -34.25 -5.44
CA LYS A 887 1.57 -33.08 -5.28
C LYS A 887 1.83 -32.75 -3.81
N LEU A 888 0.78 -32.70 -2.99
CA LEU A 888 0.87 -32.34 -1.57
C LEU A 888 1.76 -33.33 -0.79
N ASP A 889 1.57 -34.63 -1.03
CA ASP A 889 2.37 -35.71 -0.45
C ASP A 889 3.82 -35.68 -0.96
N SER A 890 4.02 -35.42 -2.26
CA SER A 890 5.38 -35.29 -2.84
C SER A 890 6.13 -34.08 -2.26
N MET A 891 5.45 -32.93 -2.11
CA MET A 891 6.00 -31.74 -1.46
C MET A 891 6.41 -32.05 -0.02
N ARG A 892 5.53 -32.66 0.76
CA ARG A 892 5.80 -33.08 2.14
C ARG A 892 7.01 -34.01 2.23
N ALA A 893 6.98 -35.12 1.49
CA ALA A 893 8.04 -36.12 1.50
C ALA A 893 9.41 -35.55 1.08
N ARG A 894 9.42 -34.64 0.10
CA ARG A 894 10.63 -33.94 -0.34
C ARG A 894 11.15 -32.97 0.74
N ILE A 895 10.25 -32.20 1.37
CA ILE A 895 10.59 -31.26 2.45
C ILE A 895 11.20 -32.02 3.65
N GLU A 896 10.57 -33.09 4.10
CA GLU A 896 11.07 -33.92 5.21
C GLU A 896 12.45 -34.54 4.87
N ALA A 897 12.59 -35.12 3.67
CA ALA A 897 13.82 -35.78 3.24
C ALA A 897 14.99 -34.83 2.95
N GLU A 898 14.74 -33.62 2.43
CA GLU A 898 15.78 -32.61 2.21
C GLU A 898 16.17 -31.89 3.49
N ALA A 899 15.21 -31.59 4.37
CA ALA A 899 15.51 -31.01 5.69
C ALA A 899 16.39 -31.93 6.54
N ALA A 900 16.14 -33.25 6.54
CA ALA A 900 16.99 -34.23 7.22
C ALA A 900 18.46 -34.15 6.75
N LYS A 901 18.69 -34.07 5.43
CA LYS A 901 20.04 -33.94 4.83
C LYS A 901 20.71 -32.61 5.18
N ILE A 902 19.96 -31.51 5.18
CA ILE A 902 20.45 -30.17 5.56
C ILE A 902 20.91 -30.17 7.03
N CYS A 903 20.13 -30.79 7.90
CA CYS A 903 20.41 -30.88 9.34
C CYS A 903 21.60 -31.81 9.62
N GLU A 904 21.65 -33.00 9.01
CA GLU A 904 22.78 -33.93 9.10
C GLU A 904 24.10 -33.26 8.68
N ALA A 905 24.12 -32.59 7.52
CA ALA A 905 25.30 -31.89 7.00
C ALA A 905 25.77 -30.71 7.87
N LEU A 906 24.97 -30.27 8.83
CA LEU A 906 25.28 -29.21 9.81
C LEU A 906 25.42 -29.73 11.25
N GLY A 907 25.27 -31.05 11.47
CA GLY A 907 25.26 -31.68 12.80
C GLY A 907 24.09 -31.28 13.69
N VAL A 908 23.03 -30.70 13.12
CA VAL A 908 21.84 -30.20 13.83
C VAL A 908 20.83 -31.34 13.98
N GLY A 909 20.27 -31.53 15.17
CA GLY A 909 19.14 -32.44 15.37
C GLY A 909 17.86 -31.86 14.77
N CYS A 910 17.01 -32.68 14.16
CA CYS A 910 15.78 -32.25 13.50
C CYS A 910 14.61 -33.15 13.94
N ALA A 911 13.56 -32.54 14.49
CA ALA A 911 12.25 -33.14 14.66
C ALA A 911 11.26 -32.40 13.74
N ILE A 912 10.33 -33.14 13.14
CA ILE A 912 9.27 -32.61 12.27
C ILE A 912 7.98 -33.26 12.73
N GLU A 913 6.99 -32.46 13.10
CA GLU A 913 5.71 -32.91 13.63
C GLU A 913 4.56 -32.31 12.82
N PRO A 914 3.62 -33.11 12.28
CA PRO A 914 2.43 -32.56 11.64
C PRO A 914 1.50 -31.98 12.71
N VAL A 915 1.30 -30.66 12.69
CA VAL A 915 0.48 -29.91 13.65
C VAL A 915 -0.88 -29.49 13.07
N GLY A 916 -1.09 -29.69 11.77
CA GLY A 916 -2.36 -29.49 11.09
C GLY A 916 -2.35 -30.15 9.71
N HIS A 917 -3.51 -30.62 9.26
CA HIS A 917 -3.66 -31.30 7.98
C HIS A 917 -5.10 -31.20 7.49
N PHE A 918 -5.25 -31.06 6.18
CA PHE A 918 -6.50 -31.22 5.47
C PHE A 918 -6.21 -31.88 4.11
N ASP A 919 -6.99 -32.87 3.69
CA ASP A 919 -6.83 -33.50 2.36
C ASP A 919 -7.54 -32.68 1.28
N PRO A 920 -7.00 -32.60 0.05
CA PRO A 920 -7.66 -31.90 -1.05
C PRO A 920 -8.99 -32.55 -1.43
N ILE A 921 -10.04 -31.73 -1.49
CA ILE A 921 -11.38 -32.17 -1.89
C ILE A 921 -11.58 -31.87 -3.38
N THR A 922 -12.14 -32.84 -4.10
CA THR A 922 -12.66 -32.68 -5.47
C THR A 922 -14.17 -32.70 -5.39
N PHE A 923 -14.84 -31.66 -5.92
CA PHE A 923 -16.29 -31.57 -5.88
C PHE A 923 -16.97 -32.42 -6.97
N ASP A 924 -18.25 -32.71 -6.79
CA ASP A 924 -18.97 -33.62 -7.69
C ASP A 924 -19.04 -33.06 -9.13
N PRO A 925 -18.58 -33.81 -10.15
CA PRO A 925 -18.48 -33.30 -11.51
C PRO A 925 -19.85 -33.04 -12.16
N GLY A 926 -20.92 -33.69 -11.67
CA GLY A 926 -22.30 -33.44 -12.11
C GLY A 926 -22.82 -32.11 -11.55
N LEU A 927 -22.64 -31.86 -10.26
CA LEU A 927 -23.04 -30.59 -9.64
C LEU A 927 -22.20 -29.40 -10.14
N VAL A 928 -20.90 -29.60 -10.37
CA VAL A 928 -20.02 -28.63 -11.06
C VAL A 928 -20.54 -28.33 -12.47
N ALA A 929 -20.98 -29.35 -13.23
CA ALA A 929 -21.57 -29.14 -14.54
C ALA A 929 -22.93 -28.43 -14.49
N ALA A 930 -23.74 -28.66 -13.44
CA ALA A 930 -25.00 -27.95 -13.21
C ALA A 930 -24.77 -26.44 -12.98
N LEU A 931 -23.80 -26.06 -12.13
CA LEU A 931 -23.46 -24.64 -11.91
C LEU A 931 -22.97 -23.95 -13.18
N ARG A 932 -22.09 -24.59 -13.98
CA ARG A 932 -21.66 -24.04 -15.27
C ARG A 932 -22.84 -23.85 -16.23
N SER A 933 -23.68 -24.88 -16.37
CA SER A 933 -24.87 -24.85 -17.25
C SER A 933 -25.87 -23.78 -16.83
N ALA A 934 -26.06 -23.58 -15.53
CA ALA A 934 -26.90 -22.53 -14.97
C ALA A 934 -26.33 -21.13 -15.28
N ALA A 935 -25.03 -20.91 -15.08
CA ALA A 935 -24.36 -19.65 -15.40
C ALA A 935 -24.44 -19.32 -16.91
N ASP A 936 -24.09 -20.27 -17.77
CA ASP A 936 -24.21 -20.16 -19.23
C ASP A 936 -25.64 -19.79 -19.67
N ALA A 937 -26.64 -20.48 -19.12
CA ALA A 937 -28.04 -20.29 -19.48
C ALA A 937 -28.69 -19.04 -18.87
N LEU A 938 -28.05 -18.41 -17.88
CA LEU A 938 -28.42 -17.10 -17.32
C LEU A 938 -27.61 -15.94 -17.93
N GLY A 939 -26.58 -16.24 -18.72
CA GLY A 939 -25.73 -15.27 -19.42
C GLY A 939 -24.59 -14.69 -18.58
N TYR A 940 -24.24 -15.31 -17.44
CA TYR A 940 -23.17 -14.84 -16.56
C TYR A 940 -21.79 -15.37 -16.98
N GLY A 941 -20.78 -14.51 -16.89
CA GLY A 941 -19.39 -14.89 -17.12
C GLY A 941 -18.86 -15.72 -15.95
N HIS A 942 -18.57 -16.99 -16.19
CA HIS A 942 -18.01 -17.88 -15.17
C HIS A 942 -16.56 -18.30 -15.46
N ARG A 943 -15.89 -18.82 -14.43
CA ARG A 943 -14.62 -19.54 -14.54
C ARG A 943 -14.52 -20.68 -13.53
N ASP A 944 -13.65 -21.65 -13.81
CA ASP A 944 -13.30 -22.65 -12.81
C ASP A 944 -12.33 -22.07 -11.75
N MET A 945 -12.56 -22.44 -10.50
CA MET A 945 -11.79 -21.99 -9.34
C MET A 945 -11.42 -23.15 -8.42
N ILE A 946 -10.48 -22.86 -7.53
CA ILE A 946 -9.97 -23.75 -6.49
C ILE A 946 -9.92 -22.93 -5.21
N SER A 947 -10.63 -23.34 -4.15
CA SER A 947 -10.58 -22.62 -2.88
C SER A 947 -9.22 -22.82 -2.20
N GLY A 948 -8.65 -21.74 -1.66
CA GLY A 948 -7.45 -21.77 -0.81
C GLY A 948 -7.72 -22.04 0.66
N ALA A 949 -8.99 -21.98 1.07
CA ALA A 949 -9.49 -22.25 2.42
C ALA A 949 -10.32 -23.53 2.47
N GLY A 950 -10.55 -24.03 3.69
CA GLY A 950 -11.63 -24.98 3.97
C GLY A 950 -12.96 -24.23 4.05
N HIS A 951 -14.05 -24.98 3.85
CA HIS A 951 -15.46 -24.56 3.90
C HIS A 951 -16.30 -25.79 4.29
N ASP A 952 -17.52 -25.65 4.79
CA ASP A 952 -18.33 -26.80 5.25
C ASP A 952 -18.61 -27.84 4.13
N ALA A 953 -18.68 -27.41 2.86
CA ALA A 953 -18.78 -28.29 1.69
C ALA A 953 -17.63 -29.30 1.60
N CYS A 954 -16.47 -28.98 2.17
CA CYS A 954 -15.31 -29.86 2.18
C CYS A 954 -15.56 -31.13 3.02
N TRP A 955 -16.29 -31.02 4.13
CA TRP A 955 -16.74 -32.17 4.92
C TRP A 955 -18.01 -32.78 4.35
N ALA A 956 -18.96 -31.97 3.84
CA ALA A 956 -20.15 -32.47 3.18
C ALA A 956 -19.82 -33.38 1.99
N ALA A 957 -18.76 -33.07 1.22
CA ALA A 957 -18.26 -33.88 0.10
C ALA A 957 -17.86 -35.30 0.49
N GLN A 958 -17.57 -35.57 1.76
CA GLN A 958 -17.23 -36.92 2.25
C GLN A 958 -18.47 -37.80 2.49
N VAL A 959 -19.66 -37.18 2.62
CA VAL A 959 -20.92 -37.88 2.93
C VAL A 959 -22.00 -37.74 1.84
N ALA A 960 -21.88 -36.77 0.94
CA ALA A 960 -22.80 -36.57 -0.19
C ALA A 960 -22.13 -35.82 -1.36
N PRO A 961 -22.64 -35.96 -2.60
CA PRO A 961 -22.25 -35.10 -3.72
C PRO A 961 -22.37 -33.62 -3.32
N SER A 962 -21.28 -32.87 -3.44
CA SER A 962 -21.19 -31.49 -2.96
C SER A 962 -20.49 -30.60 -3.98
N VAL A 963 -20.81 -29.31 -4.00
CA VAL A 963 -20.12 -28.29 -4.81
C VAL A 963 -20.19 -26.90 -4.18
N MET A 964 -19.25 -26.04 -4.53
CA MET A 964 -19.21 -24.64 -4.11
C MET A 964 -19.28 -23.66 -5.29
N ILE A 965 -19.82 -22.47 -5.01
CA ILE A 965 -19.85 -21.30 -5.90
C ILE A 965 -19.30 -20.08 -5.16
N PHE A 966 -18.50 -19.26 -5.86
CA PHE A 966 -18.07 -17.94 -5.41
C PHE A 966 -18.70 -16.83 -6.25
N CYS A 967 -19.03 -15.71 -5.62
CA CYS A 967 -19.24 -14.42 -6.28
C CYS A 967 -18.06 -13.46 -5.96
N PRO A 968 -17.78 -12.43 -6.77
CA PRO A 968 -16.65 -11.53 -6.53
C PRO A 968 -16.75 -10.74 -5.21
N CYS A 969 -15.60 -10.37 -4.66
CA CYS A 969 -15.49 -9.38 -3.58
C CYS A 969 -14.55 -8.24 -3.99
N VAL A 970 -14.84 -7.01 -3.57
CA VAL A 970 -14.04 -5.82 -3.91
C VAL A 970 -12.62 -5.96 -3.37
N GLY A 971 -11.63 -5.92 -4.27
CA GLY A 971 -10.22 -6.14 -3.95
C GLY A 971 -9.87 -7.54 -3.45
N GLY A 972 -10.81 -8.49 -3.49
CA GLY A 972 -10.65 -9.83 -2.93
C GLY A 972 -10.50 -9.88 -1.41
N LEU A 973 -11.07 -8.89 -0.71
CA LEU A 973 -10.99 -8.76 0.74
C LEU A 973 -12.08 -9.59 1.41
N SER A 974 -11.71 -10.70 2.05
CA SER A 974 -12.56 -11.48 2.95
C SER A 974 -11.95 -11.45 4.37
N HIS A 975 -12.75 -11.79 5.38
CA HIS A 975 -12.35 -11.79 6.80
C HIS A 975 -11.87 -10.40 7.28
N ASN A 976 -12.40 -9.34 6.66
CA ASN A 976 -12.00 -7.96 6.89
C ASN A 976 -13.24 -7.06 6.99
N GLU A 977 -13.21 -6.07 7.88
CA GLU A 977 -14.35 -5.16 8.04
C GLU A 977 -14.63 -4.27 6.82
N ALA A 978 -13.67 -4.14 5.90
CA ALA A 978 -13.82 -3.44 4.62
C ALA A 978 -14.26 -4.37 3.46
N GLU A 979 -14.62 -5.62 3.73
CA GLU A 979 -15.26 -6.54 2.79
C GLU A 979 -16.57 -5.94 2.25
N GLU A 980 -16.68 -5.88 0.92
CA GLU A 980 -17.81 -5.27 0.23
C GLU A 980 -18.05 -6.02 -1.08
N ILE A 981 -19.32 -6.29 -1.39
CA ILE A 981 -19.75 -6.91 -2.65
C ILE A 981 -20.81 -6.05 -3.31
N SER A 982 -20.92 -6.10 -4.64
CA SER A 982 -22.08 -5.48 -5.29
C SER A 982 -23.34 -6.31 -5.09
N LYS A 983 -24.49 -5.65 -5.01
CA LYS A 983 -25.80 -6.30 -5.03
C LYS A 983 -25.99 -7.20 -6.26
N ASP A 984 -25.50 -6.76 -7.41
CA ASP A 984 -25.60 -7.53 -8.66
C ASP A 984 -24.78 -8.83 -8.62
N TRP A 985 -23.65 -8.85 -7.90
CA TRP A 985 -22.85 -10.07 -7.66
C TRP A 985 -23.56 -11.05 -6.71
N ALA A 986 -24.16 -10.55 -5.62
CA ALA A 986 -24.97 -11.36 -4.72
C ALA A 986 -26.17 -12.00 -5.45
N VAL A 987 -26.83 -11.22 -6.33
CA VAL A 987 -27.91 -11.70 -7.21
C VAL A 987 -27.40 -12.74 -8.20
N ALA A 988 -26.30 -12.48 -8.90
CA ALA A 988 -25.75 -13.41 -9.89
C ALA A 988 -25.38 -14.77 -9.30
N GLY A 989 -24.69 -14.79 -8.15
CA GLY A 989 -24.36 -16.01 -7.42
C GLY A 989 -25.62 -16.78 -7.00
N THR A 990 -26.63 -16.08 -6.48
CA THR A 990 -27.86 -16.71 -5.99
C THR A 990 -28.79 -17.16 -7.12
N ASP A 991 -28.83 -16.48 -8.27
CA ASP A 991 -29.57 -16.90 -9.48
C ASP A 991 -29.02 -18.22 -10.04
N VAL A 992 -27.69 -18.34 -10.14
CA VAL A 992 -27.04 -19.58 -10.60
C VAL A 992 -27.30 -20.72 -9.61
N LEU A 993 -27.24 -20.43 -8.32
CA LEU A 993 -27.53 -21.37 -7.24
C LEU A 993 -28.99 -21.83 -7.25
N LEU A 994 -29.96 -20.91 -7.38
CA LEU A 994 -31.40 -21.19 -7.52
C LEU A 994 -31.62 -22.24 -8.61
N ARG A 995 -31.06 -21.98 -9.78
CA ARG A 995 -31.25 -22.83 -10.95
C ARG A 995 -30.61 -24.21 -10.77
N ALA A 996 -29.35 -24.27 -10.33
CA ALA A 996 -28.67 -25.55 -10.11
C ALA A 996 -29.35 -26.40 -9.01
N VAL A 997 -29.80 -25.77 -7.91
CA VAL A 997 -30.54 -26.44 -6.82
C VAL A 997 -31.89 -26.97 -7.31
N VAL A 998 -32.67 -26.17 -8.03
CA VAL A 998 -34.00 -26.57 -8.52
C VAL A 998 -33.92 -27.63 -9.61
N GLU A 999 -32.95 -27.54 -10.53
CA GLU A 999 -32.68 -28.58 -11.53
C GLU A 999 -32.25 -29.90 -10.85
N THR A 1000 -31.42 -29.83 -9.80
CA THR A 1000 -31.00 -31.01 -9.01
C THR A 1000 -32.13 -31.61 -8.18
N ALA A 1001 -33.02 -30.77 -7.62
CA ALA A 1001 -34.17 -31.21 -6.83
C ALA A 1001 -35.32 -31.76 -7.69
N GLY A 1002 -35.28 -31.51 -9.01
CA GLY A 1002 -36.23 -31.98 -10.01
C GLY A 1002 -37.59 -31.28 -9.92
N ILE A 1003 -37.89 -30.39 -10.88
CA ILE A 1003 -39.21 -29.73 -10.98
C ILE A 1003 -40.30 -30.77 -11.31
N VAL A 1004 -41.41 -30.69 -10.58
CA VAL A 1004 -42.63 -31.50 -10.80
C VAL A 1004 -43.73 -30.65 -11.44
N GLU A 1005 -43.90 -29.41 -10.98
CA GLU A 1005 -44.92 -28.43 -11.42
C GLU A 1005 -44.38 -27.01 -11.22
#